data_AF-A0AA47NCN3-F1
#
_entry.id   AF-A0AA47NCN3-F1
#
_cell.length_a   1.000
_cell.length_b   1.000
_cell.length_c   1.000
_cell.angle_alpha   90.00
_cell.angle_beta   90.00
_cell.angle_gamma   90.00
#
_symmetry.space_group_name_H-M   'P 1'
#
loop_
_entity.id
_entity.type
_entity.pdbx_description
1 polymer ?
#
loop_
_entity_poly.entity_id
_entity_poly.type
_entity_poly.pdbx_seq_one_letter_code
_entity_poly.pdbx_strand_id
1 'polypeptide(L)'
;MSVPDYMQCAEDHQTVLVVVQPVGIVPEDQFFRIYKRIASVRQVSVRDSQRQLYIRYRHHYLPENNEWGDFQTHRKVVGLIAVTTCGSAKEWPQTSERFHGQKEVYGATLYDSRLLVFGLQGEIAEQQRTDVAFYPAFDQCPDVEKRVEDFVESIFIVLESKRLDRATDKSGDKIPLLCVPFEKKDFVGLDTDSRHYKKRCQGRMRKHVGDLCLQAGMLQDALVHYHMAVELLRGVNDFLWLGAALEGLCSASVIFHYPGGTAGKTGDRKPKQSQPADAGKRHRPGAQEVLIDPGALTANGISADTSTEIGRAKNCLSPEDIIDKYKDAISYYGKYKNAGVIELEACVKAVRVLAIQKRAMEASEFLQNACLSEEEKIQRYSILSELYNLIGFQRKSAFFKRVAAMQCVAPTIPDPGWRACYKLLLETLPGYSLSLDPKDFSKGTHRGWAAVQMRLLHELVYASRRMGNPALSVRHLSFLLQTMLDFVSDQEKKEVTQSLENYTSKCPGGMEVITLPDGLKLPPVPFTKLPIVRSVKLLDLPASLRPHKVKGLLGQNMSTASPFIYSPIIMHNRGEERCKKIDFQWVQGDVCEVQLMVYNPMPFELRVENMGLLTSGVEFESLPAALSLPAESGLYPVTLVGVPRTSGNITVNGYHTSVFGVNSDCLLDGLTSVKTGGCLVEVVPSLPRLQLTTSLPRSVNALAPLSKEELSSRVSLQLFNGETQQLTITLENIGTEDIQSLELTSKMVTTKDKMYGEFLSWELAEAVSQLPLKPGQSVVVIVGVRVKLDFSGQENLLQELNDDGISVTGLPISSPLRHVLKPRAEKSGSGEAGKTEYSHIKVKTHHYESYRSYTRLINGPATFDSTHHICSHAQRRFIFCYVLFCAL
;
A
#
# COMPACT_ATOMS: atom_id res chain seq x y z
N MET A 1 12.08 -30.16 -26.10
CA MET A 1 10.78 -29.68 -26.63
C MET A 1 10.84 -28.16 -26.65
N SER A 2 10.09 -27.49 -27.53
CA SER A 2 10.03 -26.03 -27.51
C SER A 2 9.40 -25.50 -26.22
N VAL A 3 9.81 -24.29 -25.82
CA VAL A 3 9.35 -23.59 -24.61
C VAL A 3 8.55 -22.34 -25.04
N PRO A 4 7.38 -22.07 -24.45
CA PRO A 4 6.54 -20.93 -24.83
C PRO A 4 7.19 -19.60 -24.49
N ASP A 5 7.29 -18.70 -25.47
CA ASP A 5 7.65 -17.32 -25.24
C ASP A 5 6.39 -16.49 -24.95
N TYR A 6 6.01 -16.47 -23.67
CA TYR A 6 4.89 -15.70 -23.15
C TYR A 6 4.93 -14.19 -23.43
N MET A 7 6.10 -13.65 -23.77
CA MET A 7 6.25 -12.25 -24.16
C MET A 7 5.95 -12.00 -25.63
N GLN A 8 5.61 -13.04 -26.41
CA GLN A 8 5.26 -12.87 -27.81
C GLN A 8 4.04 -11.98 -28.03
N CYS A 9 4.18 -11.11 -29.02
CA CYS A 9 3.19 -10.16 -29.49
C CYS A 9 2.94 -10.38 -30.99
N ALA A 10 1.92 -9.72 -31.57
CA ALA A 10 1.66 -9.80 -33.01
C ALA A 10 2.81 -9.18 -33.82
N GLU A 11 3.43 -8.13 -33.29
CA GLU A 11 4.52 -7.39 -33.92
C GLU A 11 5.80 -8.21 -34.03
N ASP A 12 5.97 -9.28 -33.25
CA ASP A 12 7.15 -10.14 -33.37
C ASP A 12 7.21 -10.81 -34.76
N HIS A 13 6.07 -11.03 -35.44
CA HIS A 13 6.00 -11.59 -36.79
C HIS A 13 6.69 -10.71 -37.86
N GLN A 14 6.85 -9.39 -37.63
CA GLN A 14 7.64 -8.50 -38.52
C GLN A 14 9.10 -8.32 -38.06
N THR A 15 9.54 -9.01 -37.00
CA THR A 15 10.92 -8.87 -36.48
C THR A 15 11.85 -9.98 -36.98
N VAL A 16 13.12 -9.63 -37.18
CA VAL A 16 14.22 -10.60 -37.25
C VAL A 16 14.76 -10.88 -35.85
N LEU A 17 14.99 -12.17 -35.54
CA LEU A 17 15.50 -12.60 -34.23
C LEU A 17 17.04 -12.66 -34.25
N VAL A 18 17.65 -11.89 -33.35
CA VAL A 18 19.10 -11.85 -33.13
C VAL A 18 19.41 -12.33 -31.71
N VAL A 19 20.30 -13.31 -31.62
CA VAL A 19 20.81 -13.80 -30.32
C VAL A 19 22.07 -13.02 -29.96
N VAL A 20 22.19 -12.59 -28.70
CA VAL A 20 23.36 -11.87 -28.18
C VAL A 20 23.96 -12.66 -27.02
N GLN A 21 25.13 -13.26 -27.19
CA GLN A 21 25.70 -14.18 -26.20
C GLN A 21 27.08 -13.74 -25.70
N PRO A 22 27.39 -13.93 -24.40
CA PRO A 22 28.77 -13.84 -23.94
C PRO A 22 29.58 -15.05 -24.44
N VAL A 23 30.84 -14.83 -24.81
CA VAL A 23 31.84 -15.85 -25.13
C VAL A 23 32.98 -15.72 -24.13
N GLY A 24 33.27 -16.79 -23.39
CA GLY A 24 34.28 -16.76 -22.33
C GLY A 24 33.79 -16.03 -21.06
N ILE A 25 34.73 -15.45 -20.32
CA ILE A 25 34.47 -14.85 -18.99
C ILE A 25 34.17 -13.35 -19.16
N VAL A 26 32.91 -13.00 -19.38
CA VAL A 26 32.46 -11.59 -19.44
C VAL A 26 31.77 -11.22 -18.14
N PRO A 27 32.16 -10.14 -17.45
CA PRO A 27 31.43 -9.63 -16.28
C PRO A 27 29.97 -9.30 -16.63
N GLU A 28 29.03 -9.75 -15.81
CA GLU A 28 27.58 -9.67 -16.10
C GLU A 28 27.08 -8.23 -16.25
N ASP A 29 27.59 -7.32 -15.41
CA ASP A 29 27.32 -5.88 -15.47
C ASP A 29 27.77 -5.26 -16.80
N GLN A 30 28.96 -5.63 -17.28
CA GLN A 30 29.50 -5.14 -18.56
C GLN A 30 28.80 -5.78 -19.75
N PHE A 31 28.47 -7.08 -19.68
CA PHE A 31 27.66 -7.74 -20.70
C PHE A 31 26.30 -7.04 -20.86
N PHE A 32 25.56 -6.82 -19.77
CA PHE A 32 24.26 -6.16 -19.85
C PHE A 32 24.35 -4.68 -20.23
N ARG A 33 25.47 -4.00 -19.95
CA ARG A 33 25.76 -2.66 -20.45
C ARG A 33 25.88 -2.63 -21.98
N ILE A 34 26.65 -3.55 -22.57
CA ILE A 34 26.78 -3.67 -24.03
C ILE A 34 25.49 -4.18 -24.67
N TYR A 35 24.81 -5.15 -24.06
CA TYR A 35 23.50 -5.66 -24.51
C TYR A 35 22.47 -4.53 -24.63
N LYS A 36 22.43 -3.59 -23.67
CA LYS A 36 21.53 -2.41 -23.74
C LYS A 36 21.84 -1.49 -24.92
N ARG A 37 23.10 -1.36 -25.33
CA ARG A 37 23.52 -0.58 -26.51
C ARG A 37 23.17 -1.31 -27.81
N ILE A 38 23.43 -2.61 -27.89
CA ILE A 38 22.98 -3.44 -29.02
C ILE A 38 21.46 -3.35 -29.17
N ALA A 39 20.72 -3.57 -28.08
CA ALA A 39 19.25 -3.55 -28.07
C ALA A 39 18.62 -2.14 -28.13
N SER A 40 19.40 -1.06 -28.24
CA SER A 40 18.87 0.26 -28.61
C SER A 40 18.59 0.38 -30.11
N VAL A 41 19.28 -0.40 -30.95
CA VAL A 41 19.07 -0.45 -32.41
C VAL A 41 17.86 -1.34 -32.74
N ARG A 42 16.66 -0.94 -32.28
CA ARG A 42 15.43 -1.76 -32.40
C ARG A 42 14.85 -1.79 -33.83
N GLN A 43 15.23 -0.84 -34.67
CA GLN A 43 14.81 -0.73 -36.07
C GLN A 43 15.93 -0.09 -36.89
N VAL A 44 16.08 -0.50 -38.15
CA VAL A 44 17.02 0.11 -39.11
C VAL A 44 16.29 0.44 -40.40
N SER A 45 16.51 1.66 -40.90
CA SER A 45 15.95 2.11 -42.17
C SER A 45 16.81 1.60 -43.31
N VAL A 46 16.23 0.76 -44.17
CA VAL A 46 16.94 0.21 -45.33
C VAL A 46 17.15 1.33 -46.35
N ARG A 47 18.41 1.52 -46.74
CA ARG A 47 18.81 2.48 -47.78
C ARG A 47 18.04 2.19 -49.08
N ASP A 48 17.74 3.24 -49.84
CA ASP A 48 17.06 3.21 -51.15
C ASP A 48 15.61 2.68 -51.21
N SER A 49 15.04 2.12 -50.13
CA SER A 49 13.68 1.51 -50.20
C SER A 49 12.62 2.05 -49.23
N GLN A 50 12.95 3.00 -48.33
CA GLN A 50 12.06 3.53 -47.28
C GLN A 50 11.50 2.47 -46.29
N ARG A 51 11.92 1.20 -46.42
CA ARG A 51 11.50 0.09 -45.56
C ARG A 51 12.22 0.15 -44.21
N GLN A 52 11.54 -0.26 -43.15
CA GLN A 52 12.13 -0.45 -41.82
C GLN A 52 12.25 -1.94 -41.54
N LEU A 53 13.45 -2.39 -41.16
CA LEU A 53 13.67 -3.72 -40.60
C LEU A 53 13.59 -3.61 -39.07
N TYR A 54 12.76 -4.43 -38.42
CA TYR A 54 12.61 -4.47 -36.97
C TYR A 54 13.40 -5.64 -36.36
N ILE A 55 14.05 -5.42 -35.23
CA ILE A 55 14.98 -6.40 -34.65
C ILE A 55 14.61 -6.74 -33.21
N ARG A 56 14.54 -8.05 -32.94
CA ARG A 56 14.25 -8.62 -31.62
C ARG A 56 15.50 -9.27 -31.07
N TYR A 57 16.13 -8.63 -30.10
CA TYR A 57 17.32 -9.17 -29.43
C TYR A 57 16.95 -10.07 -28.25
N ARG A 58 17.61 -11.22 -28.12
CA ARG A 58 17.51 -12.12 -26.97
C ARG A 58 18.89 -12.55 -26.49
N HIS A 59 19.19 -12.39 -25.19
CA HIS A 59 20.42 -12.94 -24.59
C HIS A 59 20.27 -14.38 -24.11
N HIS A 60 19.03 -14.85 -23.95
CA HIS A 60 18.70 -16.23 -23.65
C HIS A 60 17.65 -16.72 -24.66
N TYR A 61 18.01 -17.72 -25.47
CA TYR A 61 17.12 -18.34 -26.45
C TYR A 61 17.52 -19.80 -26.68
N LEU A 62 16.58 -20.71 -26.41
CA LEU A 62 16.79 -22.16 -26.49
C LEU A 62 16.84 -22.63 -27.96
N PRO A 63 17.87 -23.39 -28.39
CA PRO A 63 17.98 -23.87 -29.78
C PRO A 63 16.77 -24.68 -30.27
N GLU A 64 16.06 -25.40 -29.38
CA GLU A 64 14.84 -26.16 -29.69
C GLU A 64 13.71 -25.27 -30.23
N ASN A 65 13.68 -23.99 -29.88
CA ASN A 65 12.70 -23.05 -30.43
C ASN A 65 13.02 -22.65 -31.89
N ASN A 66 14.29 -22.77 -32.31
CA ASN A 66 14.73 -22.49 -33.68
C ASN A 66 14.25 -23.56 -34.67
N GLU A 67 13.98 -24.79 -34.22
CA GLU A 67 13.46 -25.88 -35.07
C GLU A 67 12.08 -25.56 -35.70
N TRP A 68 11.33 -24.64 -35.07
CA TRP A 68 10.05 -24.13 -35.58
C TRP A 68 10.21 -22.96 -36.56
N GLY A 69 11.44 -22.52 -36.86
CA GLY A 69 11.73 -21.35 -37.68
C GLY A 69 11.23 -21.40 -39.13
N ASP A 70 11.04 -22.58 -39.71
CA ASP A 70 10.46 -22.70 -41.07
C ASP A 70 8.92 -22.62 -41.06
N PHE A 71 8.30 -22.87 -39.89
CA PHE A 71 6.86 -22.75 -39.65
C PHE A 71 6.45 -21.33 -39.24
N GLN A 72 7.31 -20.64 -38.48
CA GLN A 72 7.14 -19.27 -38.00
C GLN A 72 8.52 -18.58 -38.04
N THR A 73 8.80 -17.77 -39.08
CA THR A 73 10.16 -17.23 -39.30
C THR A 73 10.63 -16.25 -38.22
N HIS A 74 9.73 -15.66 -37.43
CA HIS A 74 10.10 -14.83 -36.27
C HIS A 74 10.71 -15.63 -35.10
N ARG A 75 10.62 -16.97 -35.13
CA ARG A 75 11.37 -17.86 -34.22
C ARG A 75 12.76 -18.23 -34.76
N LYS A 76 13.05 -17.90 -36.02
CA LYS A 76 14.29 -18.31 -36.68
C LYS A 76 15.42 -17.38 -36.27
N VAL A 77 16.44 -17.91 -35.61
CA VAL A 77 17.65 -17.14 -35.27
C VAL A 77 18.42 -16.89 -36.56
N VAL A 78 18.39 -15.64 -37.03
CA VAL A 78 19.05 -15.19 -38.27
C VAL A 78 20.30 -14.35 -38.01
N GLY A 79 20.52 -13.88 -36.79
CA GLY A 79 21.74 -13.16 -36.41
C GLY A 79 22.32 -13.60 -35.08
N LEU A 80 23.64 -13.56 -34.96
CA LEU A 80 24.39 -13.82 -33.73
C LEU A 80 25.37 -12.67 -33.46
N ILE A 81 25.27 -12.03 -32.30
CA ILE A 81 26.28 -11.09 -31.80
C ILE A 81 26.93 -11.70 -30.55
N ALA A 82 28.18 -12.11 -30.68
CA ALA A 82 28.98 -12.57 -29.56
C ALA A 82 29.69 -11.38 -28.89
N VAL A 83 29.75 -11.36 -27.55
CA VAL A 83 30.49 -10.37 -26.75
C VAL A 83 31.54 -11.11 -25.95
N THR A 84 32.80 -10.68 -26.00
CA THR A 84 33.90 -11.39 -25.34
C THR A 84 34.96 -10.45 -24.76
N THR A 85 35.66 -10.90 -23.74
CA THR A 85 36.90 -10.29 -23.26
C THR A 85 38.09 -11.11 -23.75
N CYS A 86 39.15 -10.45 -24.20
CA CYS A 86 40.40 -11.11 -24.56
C CYS A 86 41.56 -10.23 -24.08
N GLY A 87 42.28 -10.69 -23.06
CA GLY A 87 43.31 -9.89 -22.40
C GLY A 87 44.68 -9.97 -23.05
N SER A 88 44.92 -10.99 -23.87
CA SER A 88 46.21 -11.18 -24.54
C SER A 88 46.09 -11.82 -25.93
N ALA A 89 47.05 -11.53 -26.80
CA ALA A 89 47.19 -12.16 -28.12
C ALA A 89 47.27 -13.69 -28.08
N LYS A 90 47.66 -14.29 -26.94
CA LYS A 90 47.75 -15.73 -26.74
C LYS A 90 46.38 -16.40 -26.54
N GLU A 91 45.39 -15.67 -26.02
CA GLU A 91 44.02 -16.16 -25.84
C GLU A 91 43.21 -16.11 -27.14
N TRP A 92 43.59 -15.23 -28.08
CA TRP A 92 42.84 -14.96 -29.30
C TRP A 92 42.43 -16.22 -30.10
N PRO A 93 43.30 -17.22 -30.33
CA PRO A 93 42.91 -18.44 -31.06
C PRO A 93 41.77 -19.19 -30.36
N GLN A 94 41.82 -19.33 -29.03
CA GLN A 94 40.79 -20.01 -28.25
C GLN A 94 39.47 -19.21 -28.22
N THR A 95 39.55 -17.88 -28.14
CA THR A 95 38.36 -17.01 -28.23
C THR A 95 37.71 -17.09 -29.62
N SER A 96 38.51 -17.14 -30.68
CA SER A 96 38.04 -17.30 -32.06
C SER A 96 37.38 -18.67 -32.29
N GLU A 97 37.95 -19.75 -31.74
CA GLU A 97 37.39 -21.11 -31.79
C GLU A 97 36.04 -21.18 -31.04
N ARG A 98 35.95 -20.62 -29.83
CA ARG A 98 34.70 -20.56 -29.06
C ARG A 98 33.59 -19.77 -29.79
N PHE A 99 33.94 -18.70 -30.49
CA PHE A 99 33.00 -17.97 -31.34
C PHE A 99 32.53 -18.82 -32.52
N HIS A 100 33.43 -19.59 -33.16
CA HIS A 100 33.06 -20.52 -34.22
C HIS A 100 32.07 -21.58 -33.73
N GLY A 101 32.33 -22.20 -32.57
CA GLY A 101 31.40 -23.15 -31.95
C GLY A 101 30.01 -22.56 -31.66
N GLN A 102 29.91 -21.28 -31.27
CA GLN A 102 28.60 -20.61 -31.16
C GLN A 102 27.91 -20.35 -32.50
N LYS A 103 28.66 -20.08 -33.58
CA LYS A 103 28.08 -19.99 -34.94
C LYS A 103 27.46 -21.32 -35.37
N GLU A 104 28.13 -22.44 -35.09
CA GLU A 104 27.67 -23.79 -35.47
C GLU A 104 26.30 -24.12 -34.86
N VAL A 105 26.04 -23.76 -33.59
CA VAL A 105 24.75 -24.00 -32.89
C VAL A 105 23.54 -23.45 -33.68
N TYR A 106 23.70 -22.34 -34.39
CA TYR A 106 22.64 -21.71 -35.19
C TYR A 106 22.93 -21.75 -36.70
N GLY A 107 23.97 -22.45 -37.15
CA GLY A 107 24.54 -22.32 -38.49
C GLY A 107 23.57 -22.62 -39.64
N ALA A 108 22.60 -23.50 -39.43
CA ALA A 108 21.56 -23.84 -40.41
C ALA A 108 20.56 -22.70 -40.70
N THR A 109 20.49 -21.68 -39.84
CA THR A 109 19.51 -20.58 -39.94
C THR A 109 20.13 -19.19 -39.97
N LEU A 110 21.40 -19.08 -39.60
CA LEU A 110 22.16 -17.83 -39.47
C LEU A 110 22.37 -17.15 -40.84
N TYR A 111 22.12 -15.84 -40.91
CA TYR A 111 22.34 -15.01 -42.10
C TYR A 111 23.67 -14.25 -41.98
N ASP A 112 23.98 -13.73 -40.78
CA ASP A 112 25.27 -13.11 -40.47
C ASP A 112 25.63 -13.27 -38.98
N SER A 113 26.90 -13.03 -38.63
CA SER A 113 27.42 -13.06 -37.27
C SER A 113 28.47 -11.96 -37.02
N ARG A 114 28.53 -11.46 -35.78
CA ARG A 114 29.55 -10.49 -35.33
C ARG A 114 30.12 -10.88 -33.97
N LEU A 115 31.40 -10.62 -33.75
CA LEU A 115 32.07 -10.74 -32.46
C LEU A 115 32.57 -9.37 -32.01
N LEU A 116 32.19 -8.94 -30.81
CA LEU A 116 32.67 -7.74 -30.16
C LEU A 116 33.69 -8.14 -29.08
N VAL A 117 34.95 -7.78 -29.29
CA VAL A 117 36.10 -8.16 -28.45
C VAL A 117 36.56 -6.96 -27.63
N PHE A 118 36.63 -7.13 -26.32
CA PHE A 118 37.05 -6.09 -25.38
C PHE A 118 38.38 -6.46 -24.71
N GLY A 119 39.32 -5.50 -24.66
CA GLY A 119 40.60 -5.63 -23.96
C GLY A 119 41.83 -5.94 -24.83
N LEU A 120 41.63 -6.42 -26.07
CA LEU A 120 42.74 -6.80 -26.95
C LEU A 120 43.28 -5.60 -27.74
N GLN A 121 44.60 -5.43 -27.74
CA GLN A 121 45.33 -4.36 -28.46
C GLN A 121 46.55 -4.92 -29.19
N GLY A 122 47.12 -4.14 -30.13
CA GLY A 122 48.26 -4.53 -30.97
C GLY A 122 47.85 -5.20 -32.29
N GLU A 123 48.82 -5.81 -32.99
CA GLU A 123 48.69 -6.27 -34.39
C GLU A 123 47.43 -7.10 -34.69
N ILE A 124 46.98 -7.97 -33.77
CA ILE A 124 45.79 -8.81 -33.97
C ILE A 124 44.49 -7.98 -34.01
N ALA A 125 44.45 -6.86 -33.28
CA ALA A 125 43.31 -5.95 -33.22
C ALA A 125 43.30 -4.93 -34.37
N GLU A 126 44.46 -4.65 -34.95
CA GLU A 126 44.63 -3.76 -36.11
C GLU A 126 44.27 -4.45 -37.45
N GLN A 127 44.24 -5.78 -37.48
CA GLN A 127 43.76 -6.54 -38.63
C GLN A 127 42.27 -6.29 -38.89
N GLN A 128 41.96 -5.70 -40.05
CA GLN A 128 40.58 -5.53 -40.48
C GLN A 128 39.91 -6.88 -40.72
N ARG A 129 38.81 -7.14 -40.00
CA ARG A 129 37.93 -8.30 -40.16
C ARG A 129 36.50 -7.81 -40.23
N THR A 130 35.71 -8.34 -41.16
CA THR A 130 34.32 -7.92 -41.36
C THR A 130 33.38 -8.44 -40.26
N ASP A 131 33.70 -9.60 -39.67
CA ASP A 131 32.88 -10.24 -38.63
C ASP A 131 33.38 -10.00 -37.19
N VAL A 132 34.46 -9.23 -36.99
CA VAL A 132 35.04 -8.95 -35.65
C VAL A 132 35.28 -7.46 -35.44
N ALA A 133 34.88 -6.95 -34.27
CA ALA A 133 35.18 -5.60 -33.80
C ALA A 133 36.05 -5.66 -32.54
N PHE A 134 37.15 -4.91 -32.52
CA PHE A 134 38.04 -4.78 -31.37
C PHE A 134 37.85 -3.45 -30.66
N TYR A 135 37.77 -3.49 -29.34
CA TYR A 135 37.62 -2.34 -28.47
C TYR A 135 38.64 -2.40 -27.31
N PRO A 136 39.33 -1.29 -26.99
CA PRO A 136 40.25 -1.24 -25.85
C PRO A 136 39.60 -1.60 -24.50
N ALA A 137 38.34 -1.18 -24.28
CA ALA A 137 37.59 -1.40 -23.05
C ALA A 137 36.08 -1.24 -23.29
N PHE A 138 35.24 -1.70 -22.34
CA PHE A 138 33.78 -1.56 -22.40
C PHE A 138 33.30 -0.10 -22.43
N ASP A 139 34.06 0.83 -21.87
CA ASP A 139 33.82 2.27 -21.96
C ASP A 139 34.26 2.89 -23.30
N GLN A 140 35.17 2.23 -24.03
CA GLN A 140 35.87 2.77 -25.20
C GLN A 140 35.39 2.10 -26.49
N CYS A 141 34.08 2.18 -26.73
CA CYS A 141 33.44 1.56 -27.89
C CYS A 141 32.36 2.49 -28.50
N PRO A 142 32.74 3.64 -29.10
CA PRO A 142 31.80 4.68 -29.51
C PRO A 142 30.91 4.31 -30.71
N ASP A 143 31.33 3.36 -31.54
CA ASP A 143 30.72 2.95 -32.80
C ASP A 143 29.91 1.64 -32.74
N VAL A 144 29.64 1.10 -31.54
CA VAL A 144 28.90 -0.16 -31.35
C VAL A 144 27.54 -0.14 -32.03
N GLU A 145 26.73 0.90 -31.83
CA GLU A 145 25.41 1.03 -32.44
C GLU A 145 25.51 1.03 -33.96
N LYS A 146 26.48 1.77 -34.53
CA LYS A 146 26.72 1.81 -35.98
C LYS A 146 27.13 0.43 -36.52
N ARG A 147 28.00 -0.31 -35.83
CA ARG A 147 28.36 -1.68 -36.26
C ARG A 147 27.17 -2.65 -36.17
N VAL A 148 26.23 -2.40 -35.26
CA VAL A 148 24.97 -3.15 -35.18
C VAL A 148 24.03 -2.75 -36.33
N GLU A 149 23.96 -1.47 -36.72
CA GLU A 149 23.26 -1.02 -37.93
C GLU A 149 23.81 -1.68 -39.19
N ASP A 150 25.14 -1.63 -39.41
CA ASP A 150 25.81 -2.27 -40.56
C ASP A 150 25.58 -3.80 -40.61
N PHE A 151 25.47 -4.46 -39.44
CA PHE A 151 25.13 -5.88 -39.31
C PHE A 151 23.65 -6.19 -39.56
N VAL A 152 22.76 -5.27 -39.24
CA VAL A 152 21.33 -5.40 -39.55
C VAL A 152 21.09 -5.17 -41.05
N GLU A 153 21.85 -4.27 -41.69
CA GLU A 153 21.84 -4.09 -43.14
C GLU A 153 22.30 -5.36 -43.88
N SER A 154 23.33 -6.07 -43.41
CA SER A 154 23.75 -7.34 -44.03
C SER A 154 22.71 -8.46 -43.84
N ILE A 155 22.07 -8.55 -42.67
CA ILE A 155 20.91 -9.44 -42.46
C ILE A 155 19.79 -9.12 -43.44
N PHE A 156 19.50 -7.83 -43.67
CA PHE A 156 18.46 -7.41 -44.62
C PHE A 156 18.75 -7.87 -46.05
N ILE A 157 20.00 -7.73 -46.53
CA ILE A 157 20.39 -8.17 -47.89
C ILE A 157 20.13 -9.68 -48.07
N VAL A 158 20.52 -10.50 -47.09
CA VAL A 158 20.31 -11.96 -47.14
C VAL A 158 18.82 -12.31 -47.02
N LEU A 159 18.05 -11.59 -46.20
CA LEU A 159 16.60 -11.74 -46.08
C LEU A 159 15.90 -11.45 -47.41
N GLU A 160 16.23 -10.33 -48.06
CA GLU A 160 15.64 -9.91 -49.32
C GLU A 160 15.97 -10.88 -50.47
N SER A 161 17.23 -11.36 -50.55
CA SER A 161 17.61 -12.43 -51.50
C SER A 161 16.74 -13.67 -51.29
N LYS A 162 16.68 -14.22 -50.08
CA LYS A 162 15.90 -15.43 -49.77
C LYS A 162 14.40 -15.24 -50.00
N ARG A 163 13.87 -14.03 -49.83
CA ARG A 163 12.48 -13.68 -50.13
C ARG A 163 12.24 -13.72 -51.64
N LEU A 164 13.10 -13.08 -52.44
CA LEU A 164 13.01 -13.07 -53.90
C LEU A 164 13.11 -14.50 -54.47
N ASP A 165 14.14 -15.26 -54.07
CA ASP A 165 14.37 -16.65 -54.50
C ASP A 165 13.10 -17.52 -54.35
N ARG A 166 12.41 -17.39 -53.20
CA ARG A 166 11.19 -18.15 -52.88
C ARG A 166 9.91 -17.57 -53.48
N ALA A 167 9.90 -16.28 -53.83
CA ALA A 167 8.74 -15.61 -54.41
C ALA A 167 8.64 -15.80 -55.93
N THR A 168 9.78 -15.83 -56.62
CA THR A 168 9.87 -15.85 -58.09
C THR A 168 9.99 -17.25 -58.70
N ASP A 169 9.64 -18.30 -57.95
CA ASP A 169 9.80 -19.72 -58.31
C ASP A 169 9.12 -20.07 -59.66
N LYS A 170 9.91 -19.94 -60.73
CA LYS A 170 9.58 -20.15 -62.16
C LYS A 170 10.48 -21.22 -62.80
N SER A 171 11.49 -21.68 -62.07
CA SER A 171 12.29 -22.86 -62.36
C SER A 171 11.40 -24.11 -62.38
N GLY A 172 11.72 -25.08 -63.22
CA GLY A 172 11.00 -26.37 -63.29
C GLY A 172 11.22 -27.30 -62.09
N ASP A 173 11.70 -26.78 -60.97
CA ASP A 173 12.04 -27.54 -59.77
C ASP A 173 10.80 -27.86 -58.91
N LYS A 174 10.87 -28.97 -58.17
CA LYS A 174 9.82 -29.36 -57.23
C LYS A 174 9.90 -28.47 -55.98
N ILE A 175 8.90 -27.60 -55.78
CA ILE A 175 8.75 -26.75 -54.58
C ILE A 175 9.00 -27.59 -53.31
N PRO A 176 9.98 -27.24 -52.46
CA PRO A 176 10.32 -28.06 -51.29
C PRO A 176 9.20 -28.04 -50.24
N LEU A 177 8.92 -29.20 -49.66
CA LEU A 177 7.97 -29.32 -48.56
C LEU A 177 8.62 -28.80 -47.26
N LEU A 178 8.14 -27.67 -46.76
CA LEU A 178 8.44 -27.19 -45.42
C LEU A 178 7.69 -28.04 -44.38
N CYS A 179 8.36 -28.45 -43.31
CA CYS A 179 7.81 -29.34 -42.27
C CYS A 179 8.07 -28.78 -40.86
N VAL A 180 7.14 -29.03 -39.93
CA VAL A 180 7.40 -28.79 -38.49
C VAL A 180 8.24 -29.95 -37.89
N PRO A 181 8.82 -29.81 -36.68
CA PRO A 181 9.77 -30.80 -36.16
C PRO A 181 9.24 -32.24 -36.08
N PHE A 182 7.96 -32.43 -35.72
CA PHE A 182 7.35 -33.76 -35.59
C PHE A 182 6.86 -34.36 -36.92
N GLU A 183 6.53 -33.54 -37.92
CA GLU A 183 6.03 -33.98 -39.23
C GLU A 183 7.07 -34.74 -40.07
N LYS A 184 8.37 -34.61 -39.77
CA LYS A 184 9.47 -35.18 -40.57
C LYS A 184 9.37 -36.70 -40.76
N LYS A 185 8.68 -37.41 -39.88
CA LYS A 185 8.47 -38.88 -39.96
C LYS A 185 7.18 -39.25 -40.70
N ASP A 186 6.18 -38.38 -40.69
CA ASP A 186 4.84 -38.64 -41.23
C ASP A 186 4.80 -38.58 -42.76
N PHE A 187 5.85 -38.04 -43.39
CA PHE A 187 5.92 -37.86 -44.84
C PHE A 187 6.79 -38.86 -45.61
N VAL A 188 7.28 -39.92 -44.95
CA VAL A 188 8.05 -40.98 -45.61
C VAL A 188 7.11 -41.82 -46.50
N GLY A 189 7.41 -41.89 -47.80
CA GLY A 189 6.69 -42.74 -48.77
C GLY A 189 5.45 -42.13 -49.43
N LEU A 190 5.20 -40.81 -49.34
CA LEU A 190 4.12 -40.18 -50.12
C LEU A 190 4.45 -40.05 -51.61
N ASP A 191 3.40 -40.10 -52.42
CA ASP A 191 3.43 -39.65 -53.81
C ASP A 191 3.64 -38.12 -53.91
N THR A 192 4.90 -37.75 -54.16
CA THR A 192 5.34 -36.36 -54.37
C THR A 192 4.80 -35.74 -55.66
N ASP A 193 4.29 -36.55 -56.59
CA ASP A 193 3.79 -36.08 -57.87
C ASP A 193 2.29 -35.82 -57.90
N SER A 194 1.55 -36.30 -56.88
CA SER A 194 0.14 -36.00 -56.68
C SER A 194 -0.18 -34.50 -56.65
N ARG A 195 -1.31 -34.13 -57.27
CA ARG A 195 -1.84 -32.75 -57.26
C ARG A 195 -2.03 -32.21 -55.83
N HIS A 196 -2.39 -33.09 -54.90
CA HIS A 196 -2.60 -32.76 -53.49
C HIS A 196 -1.29 -32.39 -52.78
N TYR A 197 -0.21 -33.17 -52.99
CA TYR A 197 1.12 -32.88 -52.45
C TYR A 197 1.69 -31.57 -53.02
N LYS A 198 1.60 -31.37 -54.34
CA LYS A 198 2.05 -30.14 -55.01
C LYS A 198 1.32 -28.90 -54.49
N LYS A 199 -0.01 -28.97 -54.32
CA LYS A 199 -0.82 -27.88 -53.74
C LYS A 199 -0.48 -27.61 -52.26
N ARG A 200 -0.15 -28.65 -51.47
CA ARG A 200 0.36 -28.49 -50.10
C ARG A 200 1.70 -27.73 -50.07
N CYS A 201 2.69 -28.16 -50.86
CA CYS A 201 3.99 -27.50 -50.92
C CYS A 201 3.85 -26.02 -51.32
N GLN A 202 3.02 -25.75 -52.34
CA GLN A 202 2.71 -24.39 -52.76
C GLN A 202 2.05 -23.56 -51.64
N GLY A 203 1.08 -24.12 -50.91
CA GLY A 203 0.42 -23.43 -49.79
C GLY A 203 1.38 -23.10 -48.64
N ARG A 204 2.22 -24.07 -48.24
CA ARG A 204 3.24 -23.87 -47.18
C ARG A 204 4.30 -22.85 -47.61
N MET A 205 4.74 -22.90 -48.87
CA MET A 205 5.69 -21.92 -49.41
C MET A 205 5.08 -20.51 -49.48
N ARG A 206 3.83 -20.36 -49.94
CA ARG A 206 3.13 -19.05 -49.92
C ARG A 206 3.03 -18.47 -48.52
N LYS A 207 2.73 -19.30 -47.49
CA LYS A 207 2.75 -18.86 -46.09
C LYS A 207 4.12 -18.31 -45.70
N HIS A 208 5.18 -19.06 -45.99
CA HIS A 208 6.56 -18.70 -45.63
C HIS A 208 7.05 -17.45 -46.37
N VAL A 209 6.71 -17.28 -47.65
CA VAL A 209 6.98 -16.03 -48.39
C VAL A 209 6.21 -14.85 -47.77
N GLY A 210 4.99 -15.06 -47.29
CA GLY A 210 4.23 -14.07 -46.52
C GLY A 210 4.99 -13.61 -45.26
N ASP A 211 5.54 -14.54 -44.48
CA ASP A 211 6.36 -14.21 -43.31
C ASP A 211 7.63 -13.42 -43.68
N LEU A 212 8.34 -13.82 -44.75
CA LEU A 212 9.54 -13.12 -45.21
C LEU A 212 9.22 -11.71 -45.74
N CYS A 213 8.09 -11.53 -46.44
CA CYS A 213 7.59 -10.22 -46.83
C CYS A 213 7.29 -9.34 -45.60
N LEU A 214 6.68 -9.92 -44.55
CA LEU A 214 6.36 -9.18 -43.33
C LEU A 214 7.64 -8.74 -42.58
N GLN A 215 8.62 -9.63 -42.42
CA GLN A 215 9.93 -9.29 -41.85
C GLN A 215 10.73 -8.29 -42.70
N ALA A 216 10.58 -8.31 -44.03
CA ALA A 216 11.18 -7.35 -44.93
C ALA A 216 10.43 -5.99 -45.00
N GLY A 217 9.42 -5.76 -44.15
CA GLY A 217 8.63 -4.52 -44.12
C GLY A 217 7.61 -4.37 -45.25
N MET A 218 7.33 -5.42 -46.02
CA MET A 218 6.40 -5.45 -47.15
C MET A 218 5.00 -5.94 -46.73
N LEU A 219 4.36 -5.16 -45.86
CA LEU A 219 3.10 -5.51 -45.20
C LEU A 219 1.96 -5.90 -46.17
N GLN A 220 1.84 -5.20 -47.30
CA GLN A 220 0.79 -5.44 -48.30
C GLN A 220 0.98 -6.78 -49.03
N ASP A 221 2.21 -7.10 -49.42
CA ASP A 221 2.54 -8.36 -50.09
C ASP A 221 2.41 -9.55 -49.13
N ALA A 222 2.74 -9.35 -47.84
CA ALA A 222 2.49 -10.33 -46.80
C ALA A 222 1.00 -10.70 -46.69
N LEU A 223 0.11 -9.70 -46.63
CA LEU A 223 -1.34 -9.93 -46.60
C LEU A 223 -1.82 -10.73 -47.82
N VAL A 224 -1.36 -10.39 -49.03
CA VAL A 224 -1.68 -11.14 -50.27
C VAL A 224 -1.22 -12.60 -50.16
N HIS A 225 0.03 -12.84 -49.77
CA HIS A 225 0.57 -14.19 -49.66
C HIS A 225 -0.11 -15.03 -48.57
N TYR A 226 -0.53 -14.44 -47.45
CA TYR A 226 -1.29 -15.15 -46.44
C TYR A 226 -2.69 -15.57 -46.93
N HIS A 227 -3.42 -14.71 -47.66
CA HIS A 227 -4.70 -15.12 -48.26
C HIS A 227 -4.53 -16.27 -49.26
N MET A 228 -3.54 -16.17 -50.16
CA MET A 228 -3.21 -17.27 -51.09
C MET A 228 -2.88 -18.58 -50.35
N ALA A 229 -2.11 -18.50 -49.27
CA ALA A 229 -1.77 -19.66 -48.45
C ALA A 229 -3.03 -20.27 -47.78
N VAL A 230 -3.90 -19.43 -47.22
CA VAL A 230 -5.16 -19.84 -46.59
C VAL A 230 -6.06 -20.61 -47.56
N GLU A 231 -6.22 -20.14 -48.81
CA GLU A 231 -7.00 -20.82 -49.84
C GLU A 231 -6.39 -22.17 -50.27
N LEU A 232 -5.07 -22.18 -50.51
CA LEU A 232 -4.35 -23.38 -50.94
C LEU A 232 -4.39 -24.47 -49.85
N LEU A 233 -4.07 -24.11 -48.60
CA LEU A 233 -3.97 -25.02 -47.46
C LEU A 233 -5.34 -25.54 -47.00
N ARG A 234 -6.39 -24.68 -47.00
CA ARG A 234 -7.77 -25.11 -46.77
C ARG A 234 -8.20 -26.15 -47.80
N GLY A 235 -7.85 -25.93 -49.07
CA GLY A 235 -8.16 -26.85 -50.16
C GLY A 235 -7.37 -28.18 -50.17
N VAL A 236 -6.50 -28.43 -49.18
CA VAL A 236 -5.80 -29.72 -48.96
C VAL A 236 -5.87 -30.20 -47.49
N ASN A 237 -6.78 -29.62 -46.69
CA ASN A 237 -7.00 -29.92 -45.27
C ASN A 237 -5.72 -29.89 -44.40
N ASP A 238 -4.75 -29.04 -44.73
CA ASP A 238 -3.51 -28.89 -43.95
C ASP A 238 -3.74 -27.93 -42.77
N PHE A 239 -4.46 -28.40 -41.75
CA PHE A 239 -4.96 -27.55 -40.66
C PHE A 239 -3.84 -26.86 -39.88
N LEU A 240 -2.71 -27.53 -39.63
CA LEU A 240 -1.59 -26.95 -38.88
C LEU A 240 -1.02 -25.70 -39.57
N TRP A 241 -0.75 -25.81 -40.87
CA TRP A 241 -0.21 -24.69 -41.65
C TRP A 241 -1.28 -23.67 -42.02
N LEU A 242 -2.55 -24.08 -42.16
CA LEU A 242 -3.69 -23.16 -42.28
C LEU A 242 -3.82 -22.28 -41.03
N GLY A 243 -3.65 -22.85 -39.83
CA GLY A 243 -3.60 -22.08 -38.58
C GLY A 243 -2.46 -21.05 -38.58
N ALA A 244 -1.27 -21.43 -39.05
CA ALA A 244 -0.13 -20.51 -39.16
C ALA A 244 -0.32 -19.41 -40.23
N ALA A 245 -1.00 -19.70 -41.33
CA ALA A 245 -1.34 -18.69 -42.34
C ALA A 245 -2.39 -17.70 -41.79
N LEU A 246 -3.35 -18.17 -40.99
CA LEU A 246 -4.31 -17.31 -40.28
C LEU A 246 -3.65 -16.48 -39.18
N GLU A 247 -2.74 -17.05 -38.37
CA GLU A 247 -2.00 -16.31 -37.35
C GLU A 247 -1.13 -15.20 -37.97
N GLY A 248 -0.46 -15.48 -39.10
CA GLY A 248 0.29 -14.48 -39.87
C GLY A 248 -0.61 -13.39 -40.44
N LEU A 249 -1.75 -13.74 -41.03
CA LEU A 249 -2.76 -12.80 -41.53
C LEU A 249 -3.31 -11.88 -40.42
N CYS A 250 -3.62 -12.45 -39.25
CA CYS A 250 -4.00 -11.70 -38.07
C CYS A 250 -2.90 -10.74 -37.65
N SER A 251 -1.66 -11.22 -37.54
CA SER A 251 -0.53 -10.44 -37.04
C SER A 251 -0.19 -9.27 -37.98
N ALA A 252 -0.19 -9.49 -39.30
CA ALA A 252 -0.09 -8.42 -40.30
C ALA A 252 -1.26 -7.41 -40.19
N SER A 253 -2.50 -7.89 -40.02
CA SER A 253 -3.66 -7.00 -39.85
C SER A 253 -3.60 -6.20 -38.54
N VAL A 254 -3.03 -6.77 -37.48
CA VAL A 254 -2.79 -6.07 -36.20
C VAL A 254 -1.74 -4.97 -36.38
N ILE A 255 -0.62 -5.26 -37.06
CA ILE A 255 0.42 -4.27 -37.37
C ILE A 255 -0.15 -3.10 -38.18
N PHE A 256 -1.09 -3.37 -39.11
CA PHE A 256 -1.78 -2.35 -39.88
C PHE A 256 -2.70 -1.45 -39.03
N HIS A 257 -3.59 -2.03 -38.21
CA HIS A 257 -4.58 -1.26 -37.43
C HIS A 257 -4.00 -0.64 -36.14
N TYR A 258 -2.95 -1.25 -35.57
CA TYR A 258 -2.39 -0.88 -34.26
C TYR A 258 -0.88 -0.63 -34.35
N PRO A 259 -0.40 0.37 -35.13
CA PRO A 259 1.03 0.66 -35.28
C PRO A 259 1.73 1.11 -33.98
N GLY A 260 0.98 1.35 -32.90
CA GLY A 260 1.51 1.58 -31.55
C GLY A 260 1.87 0.29 -30.78
N GLY A 261 1.57 -0.89 -31.33
CA GLY A 261 1.94 -2.20 -30.78
C GLY A 261 1.01 -2.78 -29.71
N THR A 262 0.99 -4.11 -29.60
CA THR A 262 0.18 -4.89 -28.63
C THR A 262 0.84 -5.17 -27.28
N ALA A 263 2.11 -4.78 -27.10
CA ALA A 263 2.91 -5.09 -25.90
C ALA A 263 2.47 -4.35 -24.61
N GLY A 264 1.40 -3.55 -24.64
CA GLY A 264 0.98 -2.68 -23.55
C GLY A 264 1.88 -1.45 -23.38
N LYS A 265 1.52 -0.56 -22.45
CA LYS A 265 2.33 0.63 -22.13
C LYS A 265 3.58 0.27 -21.32
N THR A 266 4.55 -0.37 -21.96
CA THR A 266 5.94 -0.23 -21.53
C THR A 266 6.39 1.20 -21.85
N GLY A 267 7.03 1.85 -20.88
CA GLY A 267 7.32 3.28 -20.97
C GLY A 267 8.48 3.58 -21.92
N ASP A 268 8.19 3.79 -23.20
CA ASP A 268 9.13 4.36 -24.17
C ASP A 268 8.40 5.29 -25.16
N ARG A 269 9.14 6.24 -25.76
CA ARG A 269 8.59 7.39 -26.49
C ARG A 269 7.85 7.00 -27.77
N LYS A 270 6.75 7.71 -28.07
CA LYS A 270 6.06 7.64 -29.38
C LYS A 270 7.07 7.83 -30.52
N PRO A 271 7.10 6.96 -31.55
CA PRO A 271 7.79 7.29 -32.79
C PRO A 271 7.11 8.50 -33.45
N LYS A 272 7.91 9.49 -33.86
CA LYS A 272 7.43 10.61 -34.68
C LYS A 272 7.30 10.12 -36.12
N GLN A 273 6.09 9.79 -36.55
CA GLN A 273 5.80 9.58 -37.96
C GLN A 273 5.02 10.80 -38.48
N SER A 274 5.63 11.55 -39.40
CA SER A 274 5.01 12.69 -40.07
C SER A 274 4.02 12.18 -41.12
N GLN A 275 2.72 12.41 -40.91
CA GLN A 275 1.71 12.19 -41.94
C GLN A 275 1.82 13.25 -43.05
N PRO A 276 1.73 12.88 -44.33
CA PRO A 276 1.42 13.83 -45.40
C PRO A 276 0.01 14.42 -45.20
N ALA A 277 -0.21 15.63 -45.71
CA ALA A 277 -1.40 16.41 -45.42
C ALA A 277 -2.69 15.93 -46.13
N ASP A 278 -3.81 16.33 -45.54
CA ASP A 278 -5.20 16.10 -45.96
C ASP A 278 -5.52 16.60 -47.39
N ALA A 279 -6.38 15.84 -48.08
CA ALA A 279 -7.05 16.23 -49.33
C ALA A 279 -8.48 15.66 -49.33
N GLY A 280 -9.38 16.23 -48.54
CA GLY A 280 -10.73 15.69 -48.35
C GLY A 280 -11.74 16.00 -49.46
N LYS A 281 -12.77 15.15 -49.60
CA LYS A 281 -14.22 15.50 -49.64
C LYS A 281 -15.17 14.37 -50.13
N ARG A 282 -16.24 14.17 -49.34
CA ARG A 282 -17.64 13.84 -49.69
C ARG A 282 -18.11 12.38 -49.95
N HIS A 283 -19.01 11.95 -49.05
CA HIS A 283 -20.25 11.16 -49.21
C HIS A 283 -20.29 9.77 -49.93
N ARG A 284 -20.39 8.71 -49.11
CA ARG A 284 -21.59 7.87 -48.82
C ARG A 284 -22.64 7.61 -49.95
N PRO A 285 -23.37 6.48 -49.91
CA PRO A 285 -22.91 5.08 -50.02
C PRO A 285 -23.60 4.34 -51.19
N GLY A 286 -22.97 3.29 -51.73
CA GLY A 286 -23.58 2.40 -52.72
C GLY A 286 -22.94 1.02 -52.67
N ALA A 287 -23.51 0.11 -51.90
CA ALA A 287 -23.04 -1.28 -51.82
C ALA A 287 -23.63 -2.09 -52.98
N GLN A 288 -22.83 -2.27 -54.04
CA GLN A 288 -23.02 -3.36 -54.98
C GLN A 288 -22.01 -4.45 -54.59
N GLU A 289 -22.46 -5.57 -54.06
CA GLU A 289 -21.61 -6.74 -53.86
C GLU A 289 -21.14 -7.24 -55.23
N VAL A 290 -19.85 -7.04 -55.54
CA VAL A 290 -19.20 -7.72 -56.66
C VAL A 290 -18.38 -8.85 -56.07
N LEU A 291 -18.99 -10.03 -56.06
CA LEU A 291 -18.30 -11.30 -55.86
C LEU A 291 -17.11 -11.36 -56.84
N ILE A 292 -15.90 -11.59 -56.31
CA ILE A 292 -14.77 -11.96 -57.14
C ILE A 292 -14.94 -13.44 -57.46
N ASP A 293 -15.14 -13.72 -58.75
CA ASP A 293 -15.31 -15.08 -59.26
C ASP A 293 -13.99 -15.87 -59.09
N PRO A 294 -13.95 -17.02 -58.37
CA PRO A 294 -12.69 -17.72 -58.05
C PRO A 294 -11.92 -18.32 -59.25
N GLY A 295 -12.37 -18.08 -60.50
CA GLY A 295 -11.80 -18.62 -61.73
C GLY A 295 -10.67 -17.79 -62.36
N ALA A 296 -10.44 -16.55 -61.92
CA ALA A 296 -9.55 -15.60 -62.60
C ALA A 296 -8.04 -15.69 -62.20
N LEU A 297 -7.63 -16.73 -61.46
CA LEU A 297 -6.22 -16.98 -61.10
C LEU A 297 -5.66 -18.20 -61.85
N THR A 298 -5.70 -18.15 -63.18
CA THR A 298 -4.98 -19.09 -64.03
C THR A 298 -3.51 -18.71 -64.15
N ALA A 299 -2.67 -19.71 -64.44
CA ALA A 299 -1.21 -19.58 -64.41
C ALA A 299 -0.68 -18.66 -65.53
N ASN A 300 -0.47 -17.38 -65.21
CA ASN A 300 0.58 -16.53 -65.79
C ASN A 300 0.96 -15.44 -64.78
N GLY A 301 2.20 -14.97 -64.85
CA GLY A 301 2.82 -14.19 -63.77
C GLY A 301 2.14 -12.86 -63.47
N ILE A 302 2.04 -12.53 -62.18
CA ILE A 302 1.70 -11.18 -61.72
C ILE A 302 2.82 -10.23 -62.18
N SER A 303 2.49 -9.23 -63.01
CA SER A 303 3.40 -8.14 -63.36
C SER A 303 3.53 -7.16 -62.19
N ALA A 304 4.68 -6.48 -62.08
CA ALA A 304 5.01 -5.65 -60.92
C ALA A 304 4.21 -4.31 -60.84
N ASP A 305 3.35 -3.99 -61.81
CA ASP A 305 2.78 -2.66 -61.99
C ASP A 305 1.35 -2.46 -61.47
N THR A 306 0.73 -3.46 -60.83
CA THR A 306 -0.63 -3.33 -60.24
C THR A 306 -0.63 -2.59 -58.88
N SER A 307 0.14 -1.51 -58.77
CA SER A 307 0.34 -0.74 -57.53
C SER A 307 -0.59 0.48 -57.36
N THR A 308 -1.63 0.62 -58.19
CA THR A 308 -2.61 1.72 -58.11
C THR A 308 -3.52 1.64 -56.86
N GLU A 309 -3.77 2.78 -56.23
CA GLU A 309 -4.01 2.91 -54.78
C GLU A 309 -5.36 2.41 -54.22
N ILE A 310 -6.23 1.87 -55.06
CA ILE A 310 -7.63 1.54 -54.71
C ILE A 310 -7.78 0.11 -54.12
N GLY A 311 -6.71 -0.69 -54.11
CA GLY A 311 -6.70 -2.07 -53.57
C GLY A 311 -6.18 -2.25 -52.14
N ARG A 312 -5.37 -1.31 -51.62
CA ARG A 312 -4.47 -1.51 -50.45
C ARG A 312 -5.16 -1.75 -49.09
N ALA A 313 -6.47 -1.55 -49.00
CA ALA A 313 -7.26 -1.80 -47.80
C ALA A 313 -8.07 -3.12 -47.84
N LYS A 314 -8.22 -3.76 -49.02
CA LYS A 314 -9.17 -4.88 -49.21
C LYS A 314 -8.70 -6.21 -48.63
N ASN A 315 -7.39 -6.38 -48.41
CA ASN A 315 -6.78 -7.63 -47.95
C ASN A 315 -6.51 -7.65 -46.43
N CYS A 316 -6.66 -6.53 -45.73
CA CYS A 316 -6.52 -6.48 -44.29
C CYS A 316 -7.81 -6.97 -43.61
N LEU A 317 -7.69 -7.81 -42.57
CA LEU A 317 -8.85 -8.18 -41.75
C LEU A 317 -9.40 -6.93 -41.02
N SER A 318 -10.70 -6.89 -40.73
CA SER A 318 -11.25 -5.88 -39.83
C SER A 318 -10.81 -6.16 -38.38
N PRO A 319 -10.85 -5.16 -37.47
CA PRO A 319 -10.61 -5.38 -36.04
C PRO A 319 -11.40 -6.53 -35.42
N GLU A 320 -12.63 -6.75 -35.88
CA GLU A 320 -13.50 -7.82 -35.37
C GLU A 320 -13.07 -9.19 -35.92
N ASP A 321 -12.84 -9.29 -37.24
CA ASP A 321 -12.41 -10.51 -37.92
C ASP A 321 -11.08 -11.07 -37.39
N ILE A 322 -10.14 -10.20 -36.98
CA ILE A 322 -8.84 -10.60 -36.40
C ILE A 322 -9.04 -11.58 -35.24
N ILE A 323 -10.03 -11.35 -34.39
CA ILE A 323 -10.28 -12.19 -33.22
C ILE A 323 -10.85 -13.54 -33.63
N ASP A 324 -11.78 -13.57 -34.59
CA ASP A 324 -12.36 -14.81 -35.08
C ASP A 324 -11.34 -15.64 -35.89
N LYS A 325 -10.41 -14.99 -36.61
CA LYS A 325 -9.29 -15.68 -37.26
C LYS A 325 -8.22 -16.17 -36.29
N TYR A 326 -8.03 -15.52 -35.14
CA TYR A 326 -7.29 -16.13 -34.03
C TYR A 326 -8.03 -17.34 -33.43
N LYS A 327 -9.36 -17.31 -33.25
CA LYS A 327 -10.14 -18.48 -32.80
C LYS A 327 -9.98 -19.65 -33.76
N ASP A 328 -10.11 -19.41 -35.07
CA ASP A 328 -9.87 -20.41 -36.13
C ASP A 328 -8.46 -21.01 -36.01
N ALA A 329 -7.42 -20.17 -35.91
CA ALA A 329 -6.02 -20.60 -35.81
C ALA A 329 -5.76 -21.45 -34.55
N ILE A 330 -6.21 -20.98 -33.38
CA ILE A 330 -6.08 -21.69 -32.09
C ILE A 330 -6.82 -23.03 -32.15
N SER A 331 -8.04 -23.06 -32.71
CA SER A 331 -8.80 -24.31 -32.92
C SER A 331 -8.07 -25.31 -33.81
N TYR A 332 -7.37 -24.84 -34.85
CA TYR A 332 -6.54 -25.71 -35.68
C TYR A 332 -5.28 -26.21 -34.98
N TYR A 333 -4.62 -25.38 -34.15
CA TYR A 333 -3.48 -25.82 -33.34
C TYR A 333 -3.86 -26.86 -32.29
N GLY A 334 -4.99 -26.70 -31.60
CA GLY A 334 -5.50 -27.64 -30.60
C GLY A 334 -5.82 -29.04 -31.13
N LYS A 335 -5.85 -29.25 -32.46
CA LYS A 335 -5.92 -30.59 -33.08
C LYS A 335 -4.62 -31.40 -32.92
N TYR A 336 -3.49 -30.75 -32.62
CA TYR A 336 -2.16 -31.36 -32.62
C TYR A 336 -1.53 -31.28 -31.23
N LYS A 337 -1.41 -32.42 -30.53
CA LYS A 337 -0.84 -32.49 -29.17
C LYS A 337 0.55 -31.84 -29.03
N ASN A 338 1.36 -31.93 -30.09
CA ASN A 338 2.73 -31.40 -30.13
C ASN A 338 2.80 -29.90 -30.51
N ALA A 339 1.66 -29.23 -30.73
CA ALA A 339 1.57 -27.81 -31.07
C ALA A 339 1.05 -26.92 -29.93
N GLY A 340 0.83 -27.45 -28.72
CA GLY A 340 0.28 -26.70 -27.59
C GLY A 340 1.07 -25.44 -27.18
N VAL A 341 2.39 -25.42 -27.45
CA VAL A 341 3.23 -24.21 -27.29
C VAL A 341 2.81 -23.09 -28.25
N ILE A 342 2.49 -23.44 -29.50
CA ILE A 342 2.04 -22.49 -30.52
C ILE A 342 0.61 -22.03 -30.24
N GLU A 343 -0.28 -22.97 -29.87
CA GLU A 343 -1.65 -22.70 -29.46
C GLU A 343 -1.70 -21.65 -28.32
N LEU A 344 -0.88 -21.87 -27.30
CA LEU A 344 -0.75 -20.99 -26.15
C LEU A 344 -0.26 -19.58 -26.53
N GLU A 345 0.77 -19.46 -27.35
CA GLU A 345 1.26 -18.15 -27.79
C GLU A 345 0.25 -17.42 -28.67
N ALA A 346 -0.49 -18.13 -29.52
CA ALA A 346 -1.58 -17.55 -30.30
C ALA A 346 -2.71 -17.03 -29.37
N CYS A 347 -3.06 -17.76 -28.31
CA CYS A 347 -3.96 -17.28 -27.26
C CYS A 347 -3.44 -16.00 -26.59
N VAL A 348 -2.15 -15.93 -26.24
CA VAL A 348 -1.54 -14.73 -25.64
C VAL A 348 -1.60 -13.54 -26.60
N LYS A 349 -1.29 -13.72 -27.89
CA LYS A 349 -1.41 -12.67 -28.92
C LYS A 349 -2.86 -12.18 -29.03
N ALA A 350 -3.83 -13.08 -29.13
CA ALA A 350 -5.26 -12.75 -29.21
C ALA A 350 -5.73 -11.94 -27.99
N VAL A 351 -5.31 -12.31 -26.78
CA VAL A 351 -5.62 -11.58 -25.53
C VAL A 351 -5.01 -10.17 -25.53
N ARG A 352 -3.77 -9.99 -26.00
CA ARG A 352 -3.15 -8.66 -26.14
C ARG A 352 -3.90 -7.76 -27.13
N VAL A 353 -4.39 -8.32 -28.24
CA VAL A 353 -5.25 -7.60 -29.21
C VAL A 353 -6.60 -7.21 -28.58
N LEU A 354 -7.28 -8.14 -27.91
CA LEU A 354 -8.54 -7.87 -27.21
C LEU A 354 -8.40 -6.78 -26.13
N ALA A 355 -7.23 -6.69 -25.47
CA ALA A 355 -6.94 -5.65 -24.50
C ALA A 355 -6.96 -4.24 -25.13
N ILE A 356 -6.34 -4.07 -26.30
CA ILE A 356 -6.36 -2.79 -27.04
C ILE A 356 -7.76 -2.47 -27.55
N GLN A 357 -8.48 -3.48 -28.03
CA GLN A 357 -9.90 -3.37 -28.41
C GLN A 357 -10.83 -3.10 -27.21
N LYS A 358 -10.30 -3.11 -25.97
CA LYS A 358 -11.04 -2.94 -24.70
C LYS A 358 -12.11 -4.03 -24.45
N ARG A 359 -12.00 -5.20 -25.09
CA ARG A 359 -12.91 -6.35 -24.99
C ARG A 359 -12.51 -7.28 -23.85
N ALA A 360 -12.46 -6.73 -22.64
CA ALA A 360 -11.92 -7.41 -21.45
C ALA A 360 -12.66 -8.70 -21.03
N MET A 361 -13.97 -8.79 -21.31
CA MET A 361 -14.76 -9.99 -20.99
C MET A 361 -14.34 -11.19 -21.85
N GLU A 362 -14.30 -11.01 -23.18
CA GLU A 362 -13.85 -12.04 -24.13
C GLU A 362 -12.38 -12.41 -23.88
N ALA A 363 -11.52 -11.42 -23.59
CA ALA A 363 -10.13 -11.69 -23.24
C ALA A 363 -10.01 -12.58 -22.00
N SER A 364 -10.89 -12.40 -20.99
CA SER A 364 -10.94 -13.28 -19.82
C SER A 364 -11.47 -14.68 -20.13
N GLU A 365 -12.24 -14.87 -21.19
CA GLU A 365 -12.72 -16.19 -21.63
C GLU A 365 -11.59 -16.97 -22.31
N PHE A 366 -10.84 -16.33 -23.22
CA PHE A 366 -9.61 -16.89 -23.80
C PHE A 366 -8.62 -17.35 -22.70
N LEU A 367 -8.39 -16.53 -21.68
CA LEU A 367 -7.49 -16.87 -20.57
C LEU A 367 -7.98 -18.02 -19.68
N GLN A 368 -9.29 -18.29 -19.63
CA GLN A 368 -9.86 -19.43 -18.89
C GLN A 368 -9.79 -20.73 -19.68
N ASN A 369 -9.91 -20.65 -21.02
CA ASN A 369 -9.89 -21.80 -21.91
C ASN A 369 -8.47 -22.26 -22.31
N ALA A 370 -7.45 -21.42 -22.10
CA ALA A 370 -6.07 -21.73 -22.45
C ALA A 370 -5.50 -22.94 -21.66
N CYS A 371 -5.32 -24.07 -22.34
CA CYS A 371 -4.70 -25.29 -21.82
C CYS A 371 -3.16 -25.13 -21.65
N LEU A 372 -2.77 -24.33 -20.66
CA LEU A 372 -1.39 -24.20 -20.21
C LEU A 372 -0.87 -25.53 -19.61
N SER A 373 0.33 -25.94 -19.99
CA SER A 373 0.97 -27.17 -19.48
C SER A 373 1.46 -27.03 -18.03
N GLU A 374 1.91 -28.15 -17.44
CA GLU A 374 2.24 -28.21 -16.00
C GLU A 374 3.68 -27.81 -15.66
N GLU A 375 4.59 -27.73 -16.65
CA GLU A 375 6.04 -27.72 -16.44
C GLU A 375 6.60 -26.45 -15.76
N GLU A 376 5.99 -25.26 -15.91
CA GLU A 376 6.58 -23.99 -15.42
C GLU A 376 5.59 -23.09 -14.65
N LYS A 377 5.07 -23.60 -13.51
CA LYS A 377 3.95 -23.00 -12.76
C LYS A 377 4.16 -21.54 -12.35
N ILE A 378 5.36 -21.14 -11.93
CA ILE A 378 5.63 -19.75 -11.49
C ILE A 378 5.53 -18.76 -12.67
N GLN A 379 6.16 -19.07 -13.80
CA GLN A 379 6.14 -18.21 -15.00
C GLN A 379 4.70 -18.10 -15.54
N ARG A 380 4.02 -19.25 -15.69
CA ARG A 380 2.61 -19.34 -16.08
C ARG A 380 1.70 -18.40 -15.28
N TYR A 381 1.76 -18.45 -13.94
CA TYR A 381 0.90 -17.62 -13.10
C TYR A 381 1.31 -16.14 -13.10
N SER A 382 2.60 -15.83 -13.27
CA SER A 382 3.08 -14.46 -13.43
C SER A 382 2.54 -13.82 -14.71
N ILE A 383 2.57 -14.55 -15.84
CA ILE A 383 2.04 -14.09 -17.13
C ILE A 383 0.52 -13.97 -17.10
N LEU A 384 -0.20 -14.93 -16.49
CA LEU A 384 -1.65 -14.78 -16.28
C LEU A 384 -1.96 -13.51 -15.48
N SER A 385 -1.16 -13.18 -14.46
CA SER A 385 -1.30 -11.93 -13.72
C SER A 385 -1.10 -10.70 -14.62
N GLU A 386 -0.07 -10.69 -15.45
CA GLU A 386 0.22 -9.59 -16.38
C GLU A 386 -0.88 -9.39 -17.43
N LEU A 387 -1.41 -10.47 -18.00
CA LEU A 387 -2.51 -10.41 -18.97
C LEU A 387 -3.82 -9.96 -18.31
N TYR A 388 -4.12 -10.43 -17.09
CA TYR A 388 -5.26 -9.92 -16.32
C TYR A 388 -5.10 -8.46 -15.89
N ASN A 389 -3.87 -7.98 -15.65
CA ASN A 389 -3.58 -6.57 -15.41
C ASN A 389 -3.81 -5.73 -16.67
N LEU A 390 -3.31 -6.21 -17.82
CA LEU A 390 -3.41 -5.55 -19.12
C LEU A 390 -4.87 -5.30 -19.54
N ILE A 391 -5.77 -6.25 -19.27
CA ILE A 391 -7.23 -6.10 -19.54
C ILE A 391 -7.99 -5.35 -18.43
N GLY A 392 -7.31 -4.91 -17.37
CA GLY A 392 -7.89 -4.13 -16.26
C GLY A 392 -8.52 -4.94 -15.12
N PHE A 393 -8.43 -6.27 -15.13
CA PHE A 393 -9.00 -7.15 -14.10
C PHE A 393 -8.06 -7.33 -12.90
N GLN A 394 -7.84 -6.23 -12.17
CA GLN A 394 -6.87 -6.10 -11.08
C GLN A 394 -6.97 -7.19 -9.99
N ARG A 395 -8.18 -7.57 -9.55
CA ARG A 395 -8.36 -8.62 -8.52
C ARG A 395 -7.96 -10.01 -9.03
N LYS A 396 -8.22 -10.33 -10.31
CA LYS A 396 -7.75 -11.59 -10.95
C LYS A 396 -6.23 -11.56 -11.14
N SER A 397 -5.68 -10.41 -11.54
CA SER A 397 -4.23 -10.21 -11.63
C SER A 397 -3.52 -10.48 -10.30
N ALA A 398 -3.99 -9.86 -9.22
CA ALA A 398 -3.46 -10.07 -7.87
C ALA A 398 -3.63 -11.52 -7.39
N PHE A 399 -4.75 -12.18 -7.71
CA PHE A 399 -4.94 -13.60 -7.43
C PHE A 399 -3.87 -14.47 -8.10
N PHE A 400 -3.66 -14.35 -9.41
CA PHE A 400 -2.66 -15.17 -10.09
C PHE A 400 -1.22 -14.84 -9.64
N LYS A 401 -0.91 -13.58 -9.33
CA LYS A 401 0.40 -13.22 -8.76
C LYS A 401 0.62 -13.78 -7.36
N ARG A 402 -0.43 -13.80 -6.53
CA ARG A 402 -0.39 -14.45 -5.20
C ARG A 402 -0.19 -15.96 -5.34
N VAL A 403 -0.83 -16.61 -6.31
CA VAL A 403 -0.57 -18.03 -6.62
C VAL A 403 0.89 -18.23 -7.08
N ALA A 404 1.42 -17.38 -7.95
CA ALA A 404 2.84 -17.41 -8.35
C ALA A 404 3.79 -17.27 -7.14
N ALA A 405 3.50 -16.35 -6.22
CA ALA A 405 4.25 -16.17 -4.98
C ALA A 405 4.27 -17.46 -4.14
N MET A 406 3.12 -18.10 -3.95
CA MET A 406 3.02 -19.36 -3.22
C MET A 406 3.72 -20.52 -3.93
N GLN A 407 3.76 -20.54 -5.27
CA GLN A 407 4.54 -21.53 -6.03
C GLN A 407 6.06 -21.37 -5.83
N CYS A 408 6.57 -20.17 -5.56
CA CYS A 408 7.99 -19.95 -5.24
C CYS A 408 8.44 -20.65 -3.95
N VAL A 409 7.50 -21.09 -3.12
CA VAL A 409 7.73 -21.72 -1.81
C VAL A 409 6.99 -23.06 -1.69
N ALA A 410 6.68 -23.69 -2.82
CA ALA A 410 6.03 -25.00 -2.86
C ALA A 410 6.91 -26.09 -2.18
N PRO A 411 6.32 -27.05 -1.44
CA PRO A 411 7.09 -28.10 -0.73
C PRO A 411 7.97 -28.99 -1.62
N THR A 412 7.74 -28.98 -2.94
CA THR A 412 8.52 -29.72 -3.94
C THR A 412 9.85 -29.03 -4.32
N ILE A 413 10.06 -27.78 -3.90
CA ILE A 413 11.27 -27.00 -4.22
C ILE A 413 12.29 -27.18 -3.08
N PRO A 414 13.52 -27.64 -3.33
CA PRO A 414 14.51 -27.92 -2.29
C PRO A 414 15.04 -26.65 -1.60
N ASP A 415 15.11 -25.51 -2.32
CA ASP A 415 15.42 -24.20 -1.76
C ASP A 415 14.26 -23.20 -2.02
N PRO A 416 13.32 -23.01 -1.08
CA PRO A 416 12.17 -22.13 -1.24
C PRO A 416 12.55 -20.64 -1.36
N GLY A 417 12.15 -20.00 -2.45
CA GLY A 417 12.45 -18.60 -2.79
C GLY A 417 11.66 -17.56 -1.98
N TRP A 418 11.80 -17.54 -0.65
CA TRP A 418 11.02 -16.65 0.25
C TRP A 418 11.12 -15.16 -0.09
N ARG A 419 12.29 -14.69 -0.54
CA ARG A 419 12.48 -13.29 -0.99
C ARG A 419 11.61 -12.95 -2.21
N ALA A 420 11.53 -13.87 -3.19
CA ALA A 420 10.70 -13.71 -4.38
C ALA A 420 9.21 -13.80 -4.03
N CYS A 421 8.83 -14.74 -3.17
CA CYS A 421 7.47 -14.85 -2.63
C CYS A 421 7.02 -13.54 -1.97
N TYR A 422 7.79 -13.01 -1.02
CA TYR A 422 7.46 -11.75 -0.34
C TYR A 422 7.32 -10.58 -1.31
N LYS A 423 8.24 -10.42 -2.27
CA LYS A 423 8.14 -9.39 -3.31
C LYS A 423 6.86 -9.51 -4.14
N LEU A 424 6.55 -10.72 -4.63
CA LEU A 424 5.34 -10.97 -5.41
C LEU A 424 4.06 -10.72 -4.58
N LEU A 425 4.05 -11.03 -3.29
CA LEU A 425 2.94 -10.71 -2.38
C LEU A 425 2.72 -9.19 -2.25
N LEU A 426 3.79 -8.39 -2.10
CA LEU A 426 3.69 -6.92 -2.07
C LEU A 426 3.08 -6.35 -3.36
N GLU A 427 3.47 -6.90 -4.52
CA GLU A 427 2.89 -6.51 -5.82
C GLU A 427 1.38 -6.86 -5.96
N THR A 428 0.81 -7.68 -5.07
CA THR A 428 -0.64 -7.99 -5.08
C THR A 428 -1.50 -7.00 -4.31
N LEU A 429 -0.89 -6.20 -3.41
CA LEU A 429 -1.60 -5.30 -2.49
C LEU A 429 -2.60 -4.35 -3.19
N PRO A 430 -2.25 -3.66 -4.31
CA PRO A 430 -3.17 -2.73 -4.96
C PRO A 430 -4.41 -3.43 -5.54
N GLY A 431 -4.26 -4.64 -6.08
CA GLY A 431 -5.36 -5.41 -6.65
C GLY A 431 -6.35 -5.96 -5.61
N TYR A 432 -6.00 -5.90 -4.33
CA TYR A 432 -6.89 -6.16 -3.20
C TYR A 432 -7.33 -4.88 -2.47
N SER A 433 -6.99 -3.69 -2.97
CA SER A 433 -7.23 -2.40 -2.33
C SER A 433 -6.58 -2.24 -0.94
N LEU A 434 -5.41 -2.88 -0.75
CA LEU A 434 -4.61 -2.78 0.48
C LEU A 434 -3.41 -1.85 0.22
N SER A 435 -3.14 -0.98 1.19
CA SER A 435 -1.91 -0.18 1.29
C SER A 435 -1.15 -0.59 2.56
N LEU A 436 0.15 -0.29 2.63
CA LEU A 436 0.97 -0.49 3.85
C LEU A 436 1.31 0.84 4.56
N ASP A 437 0.71 1.96 4.14
CA ASP A 437 0.73 3.23 4.88
C ASP A 437 -0.49 3.30 5.83
N PRO A 438 -0.29 3.41 7.16
CA PRO A 438 -1.39 3.57 8.13
C PRO A 438 -2.28 4.80 7.87
N LYS A 439 -1.77 5.84 7.19
CA LYS A 439 -2.50 7.08 6.88
C LYS A 439 -3.63 6.87 5.87
N ASP A 440 -3.56 5.83 5.04
CA ASP A 440 -4.63 5.50 4.10
C ASP A 440 -5.87 4.94 4.81
N PHE A 441 -5.73 4.47 6.05
CA PHE A 441 -6.79 3.88 6.86
C PHE A 441 -7.39 4.86 7.88
N SER A 442 -6.74 5.99 8.17
CA SER A 442 -7.18 6.93 9.21
C SER A 442 -8.37 7.83 8.83
N LYS A 443 -8.83 7.80 7.57
CA LYS A 443 -9.84 8.73 7.02
C LYS A 443 -11.27 8.16 6.87
N GLY A 444 -11.52 6.94 7.36
CA GLY A 444 -12.86 6.32 7.37
C GLY A 444 -13.13 5.34 6.23
N THR A 445 -14.17 4.51 6.44
CA THR A 445 -14.64 3.38 5.61
C THR A 445 -13.56 2.53 4.94
N HIS A 446 -13.24 1.40 5.59
CA HIS A 446 -12.42 0.30 5.05
C HIS A 446 -12.80 -0.05 3.60
N ARG A 447 -11.80 -0.15 2.71
CA ARG A 447 -11.97 -0.49 1.30
C ARG A 447 -11.47 -1.90 1.00
N GLY A 448 -12.22 -2.64 0.20
CA GLY A 448 -11.89 -4.03 -0.18
C GLY A 448 -12.45 -5.07 0.80
N TRP A 449 -11.95 -6.30 0.70
CA TRP A 449 -12.44 -7.45 1.47
C TRP A 449 -11.51 -7.75 2.64
N ALA A 450 -11.93 -7.44 3.87
CA ALA A 450 -11.09 -7.57 5.07
C ALA A 450 -10.50 -8.98 5.22
N ALA A 451 -11.30 -10.05 5.05
CA ALA A 451 -10.83 -11.44 5.11
C ALA A 451 -9.65 -11.74 4.17
N VAL A 452 -9.68 -11.22 2.93
CA VAL A 452 -8.60 -11.42 1.95
C VAL A 452 -7.37 -10.60 2.30
N GLN A 453 -7.57 -9.37 2.78
CA GLN A 453 -6.49 -8.47 3.18
C GLN A 453 -5.78 -8.95 4.45
N MET A 454 -6.52 -9.38 5.49
CA MET A 454 -5.96 -10.01 6.69
C MET A 454 -5.16 -11.25 6.32
N ARG A 455 -5.70 -12.12 5.45
CA ARG A 455 -4.98 -13.31 4.98
C ARG A 455 -3.67 -12.97 4.27
N LEU A 456 -3.66 -11.92 3.44
CA LEU A 456 -2.45 -11.45 2.77
C LEU A 456 -1.43 -10.84 3.76
N LEU A 457 -1.88 -10.11 4.77
CA LEU A 457 -1.02 -9.61 5.86
C LEU A 457 -0.39 -10.78 6.64
N HIS A 458 -1.14 -11.83 6.99
CA HIS A 458 -0.59 -13.04 7.61
C HIS A 458 0.44 -13.75 6.70
N GLU A 459 0.22 -13.77 5.39
CA GLU A 459 1.17 -14.34 4.42
C GLU A 459 2.46 -13.50 4.31
N LEU A 460 2.37 -12.16 4.40
CA LEU A 460 3.54 -11.27 4.51
C LEU A 460 4.30 -11.45 5.84
N VAL A 461 3.61 -11.62 6.96
CA VAL A 461 4.22 -11.97 8.26
C VAL A 461 4.95 -13.31 8.16
N TYR A 462 4.33 -14.32 7.57
CA TYR A 462 4.93 -15.65 7.42
C TYR A 462 6.15 -15.62 6.50
N ALA A 463 6.06 -14.94 5.34
CA ALA A 463 7.17 -14.83 4.40
C ALA A 463 8.34 -14.03 4.99
N SER A 464 8.10 -12.90 5.67
CA SER A 464 9.15 -12.11 6.33
C SER A 464 9.88 -12.90 7.43
N ARG A 465 9.15 -13.70 8.23
CA ARG A 465 9.75 -14.63 9.21
C ARG A 465 10.68 -15.64 8.52
N ARG A 466 10.24 -16.25 7.42
CA ARG A 466 11.01 -17.26 6.67
C ARG A 466 12.21 -16.66 5.92
N MET A 467 12.17 -15.37 5.59
CA MET A 467 13.32 -14.61 5.09
C MET A 467 14.36 -14.27 6.18
N GLY A 468 14.07 -14.53 7.46
CA GLY A 468 14.95 -14.17 8.58
C GLY A 468 14.90 -12.68 8.96
N ASN A 469 13.85 -11.94 8.59
CA ASN A 469 13.70 -10.52 8.93
C ASN A 469 12.54 -10.33 9.95
N PRO A 470 12.82 -10.40 11.27
CA PRO A 470 11.78 -10.26 12.30
C PRO A 470 11.20 -8.85 12.40
N ALA A 471 11.97 -7.80 12.05
CA ALA A 471 11.49 -6.41 12.07
C ALA A 471 10.31 -6.20 11.11
N LEU A 472 10.35 -6.82 9.92
CA LEU A 472 9.22 -6.84 9.00
C LEU A 472 8.01 -7.61 9.58
N SER A 473 8.23 -8.72 10.27
CA SER A 473 7.14 -9.48 10.91
C SER A 473 6.46 -8.69 12.03
N VAL A 474 7.23 -8.05 12.92
CA VAL A 474 6.73 -7.12 13.95
C VAL A 474 5.91 -6.02 13.28
N ARG A 475 6.48 -5.34 12.28
CA ARG A 475 5.84 -4.24 11.56
C ARG A 475 4.52 -4.62 10.88
N HIS A 476 4.43 -5.81 10.26
CA HIS A 476 3.21 -6.27 9.60
C HIS A 476 2.13 -6.72 10.61
N LEU A 477 2.52 -7.31 11.75
CA LEU A 477 1.61 -7.61 12.86
C LEU A 477 1.08 -6.32 13.51
N SER A 478 1.96 -5.33 13.71
CA SER A 478 1.55 -3.99 14.16
C SER A 478 0.60 -3.35 13.15
N PHE A 479 0.89 -3.43 11.85
CA PHE A 479 0.00 -2.90 10.81
C PHE A 479 -1.40 -3.55 10.86
N LEU A 480 -1.46 -4.87 11.01
CA LEU A 480 -2.71 -5.64 11.15
C LEU A 480 -3.52 -5.17 12.36
N LEU A 481 -2.90 -5.07 13.55
CA LEU A 481 -3.57 -4.60 14.77
C LEU A 481 -4.00 -3.13 14.69
N GLN A 482 -3.22 -2.27 14.04
CA GLN A 482 -3.56 -0.84 13.93
C GLN A 482 -4.69 -0.57 12.91
N THR A 483 -4.73 -1.31 11.80
CA THR A 483 -5.65 -1.03 10.69
C THR A 483 -6.88 -1.95 10.67
N MET A 484 -6.74 -3.22 11.04
CA MET A 484 -7.76 -4.26 10.86
C MET A 484 -8.43 -4.73 12.16
N LEU A 485 -8.12 -4.13 13.31
CA LEU A 485 -8.58 -4.57 14.65
C LEU A 485 -10.07 -4.93 14.74
N ASP A 486 -10.91 -4.17 14.02
CA ASP A 486 -12.37 -4.27 14.04
C ASP A 486 -12.90 -5.49 13.24
N PHE A 487 -12.02 -6.16 12.49
CA PHE A 487 -12.30 -7.37 11.68
C PHE A 487 -11.65 -8.64 12.23
N VAL A 488 -10.70 -8.52 13.16
CA VAL A 488 -9.96 -9.65 13.77
C VAL A 488 -10.82 -10.23 14.90
N SER A 489 -11.03 -11.55 14.92
CA SER A 489 -11.78 -12.21 16.00
C SER A 489 -11.02 -12.20 17.33
N ASP A 490 -11.71 -12.34 18.46
CA ASP A 490 -11.08 -12.29 19.78
C ASP A 490 -10.06 -13.40 20.04
N GLN A 491 -10.17 -14.52 19.33
CA GLN A 491 -9.16 -15.58 19.33
C GLN A 491 -7.94 -15.18 18.50
N GLU A 492 -8.14 -14.70 17.27
CA GLU A 492 -7.03 -14.21 16.43
C GLU A 492 -6.32 -13.01 17.07
N LYS A 493 -7.03 -12.12 17.79
CA LYS A 493 -6.43 -11.01 18.54
C LYS A 493 -5.38 -11.54 19.53
N LYS A 494 -5.68 -12.62 20.27
CA LYS A 494 -4.75 -13.27 21.22
C LYS A 494 -3.55 -13.89 20.50
N GLU A 495 -3.79 -14.61 19.40
CA GLU A 495 -2.74 -15.27 18.62
C GLU A 495 -1.80 -14.26 17.94
N VAL A 496 -2.33 -13.16 17.43
CA VAL A 496 -1.60 -12.05 16.81
C VAL A 496 -0.76 -11.30 17.85
N THR A 497 -1.31 -10.97 19.02
CA THR A 497 -0.53 -10.28 20.07
C THR A 497 0.52 -11.18 20.69
N GLN A 498 0.21 -12.45 20.97
CA GLN A 498 1.21 -13.41 21.44
C GLN A 498 2.32 -13.62 20.40
N SER A 499 1.97 -13.63 19.11
CA SER A 499 2.98 -13.67 18.04
C SER A 499 3.84 -12.40 18.03
N LEU A 500 3.23 -11.22 18.22
CA LEU A 500 3.94 -9.94 18.27
C LEU A 500 4.95 -9.90 19.42
N GLU A 501 4.54 -10.22 20.66
CA GLU A 501 5.43 -10.31 21.83
C GLU A 501 6.61 -11.28 21.62
N ASN A 502 6.34 -12.44 20.99
CA ASN A 502 7.37 -13.43 20.66
C ASN A 502 8.41 -12.93 19.63
N TYR A 503 8.09 -11.93 18.81
CA TYR A 503 9.05 -11.30 17.91
C TYR A 503 9.70 -10.05 18.52
N THR A 504 8.95 -9.23 19.25
CA THR A 504 9.49 -8.01 19.89
C THR A 504 10.50 -8.32 20.99
N SER A 505 10.38 -9.46 21.68
CA SER A 505 11.42 -9.99 22.58
C SER A 505 12.78 -10.25 21.92
N LYS A 506 12.84 -10.31 20.57
CA LYS A 506 14.09 -10.51 19.79
C LYS A 506 14.49 -9.26 19.01
N CYS A 507 13.53 -8.42 18.66
CA CYS A 507 13.71 -7.22 17.85
C CYS A 507 12.59 -6.22 18.24
N PRO A 508 12.86 -5.28 19.17
CA PRO A 508 11.86 -4.32 19.62
C PRO A 508 11.17 -3.61 18.45
N GLY A 509 9.86 -3.38 18.57
CA GLY A 509 9.13 -2.56 17.61
C GLY A 509 9.42 -1.08 17.86
N GLY A 510 9.62 -0.29 16.82
CA GLY A 510 9.92 1.13 16.93
C GLY A 510 9.44 1.97 15.75
N MET A 511 9.66 3.28 15.84
CA MET A 511 9.16 4.28 14.89
C MET A 511 10.05 4.47 13.64
N GLU A 512 10.92 3.50 13.33
CA GLU A 512 11.84 3.56 12.19
C GLU A 512 11.17 3.24 10.83
N VAL A 513 11.64 3.87 9.77
CA VAL A 513 11.21 3.59 8.39
C VAL A 513 12.01 2.41 7.84
N ILE A 514 11.36 1.25 7.67
CA ILE A 514 12.01 0.08 7.08
C ILE A 514 12.13 0.28 5.56
N THR A 515 13.37 0.33 5.06
CA THR A 515 13.65 0.39 3.61
C THR A 515 13.99 -1.00 3.09
N LEU A 516 13.28 -1.47 2.07
CA LEU A 516 13.54 -2.75 1.41
C LEU A 516 14.68 -2.63 0.36
N PRO A 517 15.30 -3.75 -0.06
CA PRO A 517 16.40 -3.74 -1.04
C PRO A 517 16.03 -3.21 -2.44
N ASP A 518 14.74 -3.14 -2.77
CA ASP A 518 14.21 -2.55 -4.00
C ASP A 518 13.95 -1.03 -3.89
N GLY A 519 14.26 -0.43 -2.73
CA GLY A 519 14.02 0.98 -2.43
C GLY A 519 12.63 1.30 -1.88
N LEU A 520 11.73 0.32 -1.74
CA LEU A 520 10.41 0.55 -1.15
C LEU A 520 10.55 0.90 0.33
N LYS A 521 10.08 2.10 0.70
CA LYS A 521 10.06 2.59 2.08
C LYS A 521 8.72 2.28 2.72
N LEU A 522 8.75 1.55 3.83
CA LEU A 522 7.58 1.17 4.60
C LEU A 522 7.52 2.07 5.87
N PRO A 523 6.54 2.99 5.99
CA PRO A 523 6.49 3.99 7.08
C PRO A 523 6.19 3.34 8.44
N PRO A 524 6.58 3.92 9.59
CA PRO A 524 6.27 3.36 10.91
C PRO A 524 4.77 3.26 11.17
N VAL A 525 4.39 2.38 12.11
CA VAL A 525 2.98 2.11 12.47
C VAL A 525 2.72 2.62 13.89
N PRO A 526 2.16 3.82 14.07
CA PRO A 526 1.82 4.32 15.41
C PRO A 526 0.62 3.56 15.98
N PHE A 527 0.77 2.96 17.16
CA PHE A 527 -0.30 2.26 17.90
C PHE A 527 -1.33 3.22 18.53
N THR A 528 -2.09 3.93 17.70
CA THR A 528 -3.19 4.80 18.16
C THR A 528 -4.47 4.03 18.51
N LYS A 529 -4.55 2.73 18.15
CA LYS A 529 -5.65 1.85 18.57
C LYS A 529 -5.38 1.07 19.87
N LEU A 530 -4.17 1.10 20.41
CA LEU A 530 -3.78 0.26 21.56
C LEU A 530 -2.89 1.06 22.54
N PRO A 531 -3.48 1.73 23.56
CA PRO A 531 -4.91 1.96 23.78
C PRO A 531 -5.49 3.07 22.88
N ILE A 532 -6.82 3.11 22.73
CA ILE A 532 -7.52 4.20 22.03
C ILE A 532 -7.65 5.41 22.96
N VAL A 533 -7.03 6.54 22.61
CA VAL A 533 -7.24 7.82 23.30
C VAL A 533 -8.41 8.58 22.68
N ARG A 534 -9.38 9.00 23.51
CA ARG A 534 -10.60 9.71 23.09
C ARG A 534 -10.64 11.18 23.46
N SER A 535 -9.96 11.58 24.53
CA SER A 535 -9.73 12.99 24.87
C SER A 535 -8.44 13.17 25.65
N VAL A 536 -7.90 14.39 25.57
CA VAL A 536 -6.76 14.87 26.34
C VAL A 536 -7.15 16.21 26.95
N LYS A 537 -6.81 16.42 28.22
CA LYS A 537 -7.11 17.64 28.96
C LYS A 537 -5.93 17.97 29.88
N LEU A 538 -5.30 19.12 29.66
CA LEU A 538 -4.33 19.67 30.61
C LEU A 538 -5.08 20.10 31.87
N LEU A 539 -4.52 19.83 33.04
CA LEU A 539 -5.08 20.23 34.32
C LEU A 539 -4.35 21.46 34.87
N ASP A 540 -5.13 22.32 35.51
CA ASP A 540 -4.62 23.48 36.26
C ASP A 540 -3.93 23.00 37.55
N LEU A 541 -2.99 23.80 38.06
CA LEU A 541 -2.30 23.49 39.31
C LEU A 541 -3.28 23.45 40.49
N PRO A 542 -2.98 22.68 41.56
CA PRO A 542 -3.72 22.73 42.80
C PRO A 542 -3.80 24.17 43.33
N ALA A 543 -4.90 24.55 44.00
CA ALA A 543 -5.13 25.93 44.46
C ALA A 543 -3.96 26.51 45.31
N SER A 544 -3.18 25.66 45.97
CA SER A 544 -1.98 26.00 46.73
C SER A 544 -0.76 26.42 45.90
N LEU A 545 -0.74 26.11 44.61
CA LEU A 545 0.38 26.31 43.68
C LEU A 545 -0.02 27.17 42.46
N ARG A 546 -1.28 27.63 42.37
CA ARG A 546 -1.76 28.45 41.26
C ARG A 546 -1.04 29.82 41.24
N PRO A 547 -0.50 30.25 40.07
CA PRO A 547 0.04 31.59 39.92
C PRO A 547 -1.01 32.67 40.19
N HIS A 548 -0.80 33.49 41.22
CA HIS A 548 -1.61 34.67 41.48
C HIS A 548 -0.93 35.92 40.92
N LYS A 549 -1.57 36.56 39.93
CA LYS A 549 -1.07 37.80 39.32
C LYS A 549 -1.18 38.98 40.28
N VAL A 550 -0.10 39.26 41.00
CA VAL A 550 0.04 40.47 41.83
C VAL A 550 -0.11 41.71 40.94
N LYS A 551 -0.95 42.66 41.34
CA LYS A 551 -1.08 43.97 40.68
C LYS A 551 0.12 44.85 41.05
N GLY A 552 1.21 44.72 40.30
CA GLY A 552 2.44 45.46 40.54
C GLY A 552 2.30 46.99 40.37
N LEU A 553 2.94 47.73 41.27
CA LEU A 553 2.97 49.20 41.36
C LEU A 553 3.98 49.87 40.39
N LEU A 554 4.38 49.18 39.31
CA LEU A 554 5.37 49.66 38.34
C LEU A 554 4.83 49.55 36.91
N GLY A 555 4.84 50.68 36.20
CA GLY A 555 4.59 50.73 34.75
C GLY A 555 3.15 51.06 34.35
N GLN A 556 2.75 52.32 34.48
CA GLN A 556 1.74 52.85 33.55
C GLN A 556 2.31 52.81 32.12
N ASN A 557 1.54 52.28 31.19
CA ASN A 557 1.66 52.42 29.74
C ASN A 557 2.92 51.87 29.04
N MET A 558 2.75 50.71 28.41
CA MET A 558 3.02 50.57 26.97
C MET A 558 1.88 49.73 26.34
N SER A 559 0.65 50.22 26.47
CA SER A 559 -0.42 49.83 25.55
C SER A 559 -0.07 50.38 24.18
N THR A 560 -0.01 49.53 23.16
CA THR A 560 0.30 49.91 21.76
C THR A 560 -0.91 50.57 21.07
N ALA A 561 -1.51 51.55 21.74
CA ALA A 561 -2.64 52.35 21.28
C ALA A 561 -2.22 53.81 21.13
N SER A 562 -1.40 54.09 20.10
CA SER A 562 -1.25 55.46 19.61
C SER A 562 -2.59 55.88 18.97
N PRO A 563 -3.25 56.97 19.41
CA PRO A 563 -4.54 57.36 18.89
C PRO A 563 -4.49 57.97 17.47
N PHE A 564 -3.31 58.07 16.84
CA PHE A 564 -3.12 58.80 15.57
C PHE A 564 -2.35 58.05 14.46
N ILE A 565 -2.07 56.75 14.58
CA ILE A 565 -1.46 55.97 13.49
C ILE A 565 -2.34 54.77 13.09
N TYR A 566 -3.17 54.99 12.08
CA TYR A 566 -3.94 53.94 11.41
C TYR A 566 -3.12 53.37 10.24
N SER A 567 -2.30 52.34 10.50
CA SER A 567 -1.53 51.63 9.47
C SER A 567 -2.26 50.34 9.05
N PRO A 568 -2.88 50.27 7.85
CA PRO A 568 -3.72 49.12 7.44
C PRO A 568 -2.98 47.80 7.18
N ILE A 569 -1.66 47.76 7.38
CA ILE A 569 -0.78 46.65 6.97
C ILE A 569 -0.69 45.55 8.06
N ILE A 570 -0.98 45.86 9.33
CA ILE A 570 -0.81 44.92 10.45
C ILE A 570 -1.94 43.86 10.51
N MET A 571 -3.07 44.08 9.85
CA MET A 571 -4.22 43.16 9.89
C MET A 571 -4.07 41.86 9.06
N HIS A 572 -2.97 41.68 8.30
CA HIS A 572 -2.77 40.53 7.42
C HIS A 572 -1.78 39.46 7.89
N ASN A 573 -1.35 39.48 9.16
CA ASN A 573 -0.63 38.35 9.80
C ASN A 573 -1.57 37.40 10.57
N ARG A 574 -2.78 37.14 10.05
CA ARG A 574 -3.57 35.96 10.45
C ARG A 574 -3.03 34.71 9.75
N GLY A 575 -1.86 34.25 10.21
CA GLY A 575 -1.55 32.82 10.15
C GLY A 575 -2.54 32.04 11.02
N GLU A 576 -2.78 30.77 10.70
CA GLU A 576 -3.79 29.95 11.37
C GLU A 576 -3.45 29.66 12.85
N GLU A 577 -3.93 30.46 13.79
CA GLU A 577 -3.94 30.10 15.22
C GLU A 577 -4.94 28.95 15.48
N ARG A 578 -4.52 27.71 15.20
CA ARG A 578 -5.31 26.50 15.47
C ARG A 578 -5.38 26.13 16.96
N CYS A 579 -4.47 26.66 17.78
CA CYS A 579 -4.41 26.39 19.22
C CYS A 579 -4.93 27.58 20.02
N LYS A 580 -6.15 27.45 20.57
CA LYS A 580 -6.59 28.32 21.66
C LYS A 580 -5.63 28.16 22.85
N LYS A 581 -5.02 29.26 23.30
CA LYS A 581 -4.25 29.30 24.55
C LYS A 581 -5.19 28.98 25.72
N ILE A 582 -4.70 28.21 26.69
CA ILE A 582 -5.47 27.80 27.87
C ILE A 582 -5.55 28.95 28.88
N ASP A 583 -6.66 29.02 29.63
CA ASP A 583 -6.98 30.12 30.57
C ASP A 583 -6.21 30.05 31.91
N PHE A 584 -5.26 29.12 32.07
CA PHE A 584 -4.40 28.99 33.25
C PHE A 584 -2.92 28.85 32.86
N GLN A 585 -2.03 28.91 33.85
CA GLN A 585 -0.58 28.86 33.69
C GLN A 585 0.01 27.72 34.54
N TRP A 586 1.13 27.16 34.07
CA TRP A 586 1.96 26.21 34.82
C TRP A 586 3.20 26.92 35.38
N VAL A 587 3.90 26.29 36.32
CA VAL A 587 5.07 26.88 37.02
C VAL A 587 6.31 26.02 36.77
N GLN A 588 7.42 26.66 36.45
CA GLN A 588 8.72 26.00 36.31
C GLN A 588 9.11 25.27 37.62
N GLY A 589 9.39 23.97 37.53
CA GLY A 589 9.72 23.13 38.69
C GLY A 589 8.52 22.50 39.42
N ASP A 590 7.28 22.83 39.04
CA ASP A 590 6.07 22.23 39.61
C ASP A 590 5.62 21.01 38.80
N VAL A 591 5.01 20.02 39.47
CA VAL A 591 4.45 18.84 38.80
C VAL A 591 3.17 19.24 38.09
N CYS A 592 3.16 19.07 36.77
CA CYS A 592 2.07 19.41 35.88
C CYS A 592 1.33 18.14 35.45
N GLU A 593 -0.01 18.18 35.42
CA GLU A 593 -0.86 17.01 35.15
C GLU A 593 -1.58 17.13 33.79
N VAL A 594 -1.60 16.03 33.04
CA VAL A 594 -2.37 15.88 31.80
C VAL A 594 -3.24 14.63 31.91
N GLN A 595 -4.56 14.82 31.84
CA GLN A 595 -5.53 13.73 31.89
C GLN A 595 -5.90 13.25 30.48
N LEU A 596 -5.81 11.95 30.25
CA LEU A 596 -6.25 11.27 29.03
C LEU A 596 -7.43 10.35 29.37
N MET A 597 -8.44 10.33 28.51
CA MET A 597 -9.48 9.28 28.55
C MET A 597 -9.10 8.20 27.54
N VAL A 598 -8.68 7.04 28.06
CA VAL A 598 -8.19 5.90 27.28
C VAL A 598 -9.21 4.76 27.27
N TYR A 599 -9.17 3.90 26.26
CA TYR A 599 -10.02 2.71 26.18
C TYR A 599 -9.21 1.54 25.62
N ASN A 600 -9.31 0.39 26.28
CA ASN A 600 -8.76 -0.87 25.80
C ASN A 600 -9.80 -1.62 24.94
N PRO A 601 -9.60 -1.78 23.61
CA PRO A 601 -10.49 -2.56 22.73
C PRO A 601 -10.19 -4.08 22.73
N MET A 602 -9.28 -4.55 23.57
CA MET A 602 -8.88 -5.96 23.61
C MET A 602 -9.76 -6.78 24.56
N PRO A 603 -10.04 -8.06 24.23
CA PRO A 603 -10.84 -8.98 25.05
C PRO A 603 -10.05 -9.58 26.23
N PHE A 604 -9.02 -8.87 26.70
CA PHE A 604 -8.13 -9.22 27.81
C PHE A 604 -7.44 -7.96 28.35
N GLU A 605 -6.83 -8.09 29.53
CA GLU A 605 -6.09 -7.00 30.19
C GLU A 605 -4.92 -6.51 29.32
N LEU A 606 -4.90 -5.21 29.03
CA LEU A 606 -3.86 -4.57 28.22
C LEU A 606 -2.85 -3.87 29.14
N ARG A 607 -1.62 -4.38 29.15
CA ARG A 607 -0.48 -3.72 29.79
C ARG A 607 0.10 -2.67 28.86
N VAL A 608 0.25 -1.46 29.38
CA VAL A 608 0.85 -0.32 28.70
C VAL A 608 2.05 0.12 29.53
N GLU A 609 3.23 0.02 28.95
CA GLU A 609 4.50 0.36 29.60
C GLU A 609 5.00 1.71 29.08
N ASN A 610 5.78 2.42 29.90
CA ASN A 610 6.45 3.68 29.54
C ASN A 610 5.53 4.74 28.91
N MET A 611 4.27 4.84 29.33
CA MET A 611 3.35 5.83 28.77
C MET A 611 3.73 7.23 29.25
N GLY A 612 4.13 8.10 28.33
CA GLY A 612 4.67 9.44 28.63
C GLY A 612 4.12 10.52 27.69
N LEU A 613 4.35 11.79 28.02
CA LEU A 613 3.91 12.94 27.23
C LEU A 613 4.96 13.32 26.17
N LEU A 614 4.50 13.57 24.95
CA LEU A 614 5.30 14.17 23.88
C LEU A 614 4.99 15.67 23.81
N THR A 615 5.99 16.51 24.02
CA THR A 615 5.84 17.97 24.13
C THR A 615 6.79 18.72 23.21
N SER A 616 6.55 20.02 23.01
CA SER A 616 7.49 20.94 22.36
C SER A 616 7.38 22.34 22.97
N GLY A 617 8.47 23.12 22.91
CA GLY A 617 8.57 24.44 23.50
C GLY A 617 9.63 24.45 24.58
N VAL A 618 9.22 24.69 25.83
CA VAL A 618 10.11 24.59 27.01
C VAL A 618 10.70 23.18 27.17
N GLU A 619 11.84 23.09 27.86
CA GLU A 619 12.37 21.81 28.33
C GLU A 619 11.40 21.19 29.35
N PHE A 620 10.97 19.95 29.09
CA PHE A 620 9.94 19.27 29.88
C PHE A 620 10.34 17.82 30.16
N GLU A 621 10.36 17.46 31.43
CA GLU A 621 10.65 16.11 31.89
C GLU A 621 9.34 15.35 32.09
N SER A 622 8.95 14.53 31.11
CA SER A 622 7.82 13.61 31.28
C SER A 622 8.23 12.46 32.20
N LEU A 623 7.36 12.12 33.15
CA LEU A 623 7.52 10.97 34.04
C LEU A 623 6.67 9.80 33.50
N PRO A 624 7.25 8.72 32.95
CA PRO A 624 6.48 7.66 32.32
C PRO A 624 5.67 6.84 33.34
N ALA A 625 4.45 6.47 32.98
CA ALA A 625 3.56 5.62 33.77
C ALA A 625 3.45 4.21 33.15
N ALA A 626 3.32 3.19 34.01
CA ALA A 626 2.88 1.86 33.62
C ALA A 626 1.42 1.66 34.03
N LEU A 627 0.61 1.09 33.13
CA LEU A 627 -0.85 0.97 33.29
C LEU A 627 -1.28 -0.46 32.98
N SER A 628 -2.29 -0.94 33.71
CA SER A 628 -2.99 -2.20 33.41
C SER A 628 -4.46 -1.87 33.17
N LEU A 629 -4.89 -1.92 31.90
CA LEU A 629 -6.25 -1.57 31.50
C LEU A 629 -7.10 -2.85 31.41
N PRO A 630 -8.24 -2.95 32.12
CA PRO A 630 -9.13 -4.11 32.03
C PRO A 630 -9.56 -4.42 30.60
N ALA A 631 -9.96 -5.68 30.36
CA ALA A 631 -10.58 -6.07 29.09
C ALA A 631 -11.79 -5.17 28.80
N GLU A 632 -11.89 -4.66 27.56
CA GLU A 632 -12.99 -3.80 27.10
C GLU A 632 -13.34 -2.64 28.06
N SER A 633 -12.33 -2.04 28.71
CA SER A 633 -12.40 -1.18 29.92
C SER A 633 -13.43 -0.05 29.98
N GLY A 634 -14.10 0.29 28.88
CA GLY A 634 -14.74 1.59 28.70
C GLY A 634 -13.74 2.75 28.78
N LEU A 635 -14.23 3.97 28.96
CA LEU A 635 -13.40 5.16 29.11
C LEU A 635 -12.76 5.20 30.49
N TYR A 636 -11.46 4.92 30.56
CA TYR A 636 -10.64 4.91 31.77
C TYR A 636 -9.83 6.22 31.87
N PRO A 637 -9.88 6.96 32.99
CA PRO A 637 -9.09 8.17 33.17
C PRO A 637 -7.64 7.83 33.57
N VAL A 638 -6.67 8.34 32.82
CA VAL A 638 -5.23 8.23 33.10
C VAL A 638 -4.67 9.64 33.27
N THR A 639 -3.98 9.90 34.38
CA THR A 639 -3.21 11.15 34.55
C THR A 639 -1.74 10.87 34.31
N LEU A 640 -1.17 11.50 33.28
CA LEU A 640 0.29 11.56 33.07
C LEU A 640 0.83 12.85 33.70
N VAL A 641 2.06 12.77 34.20
CA VAL A 641 2.73 13.86 34.91
C VAL A 641 4.08 14.20 34.30
N GLY A 642 4.51 15.44 34.48
CA GLY A 642 5.86 15.87 34.16
C GLY A 642 6.19 17.24 34.73
N VAL A 643 7.45 17.64 34.62
CA VAL A 643 7.97 18.87 35.23
C VAL A 643 8.61 19.75 34.14
N PRO A 644 8.12 20.99 33.92
CA PRO A 644 8.81 21.93 33.05
C PRO A 644 10.06 22.46 33.75
N ARG A 645 11.21 22.33 33.07
CA ARG A 645 12.53 22.74 33.58
C ARG A 645 12.86 24.20 33.26
N THR A 646 12.18 24.80 32.27
CA THR A 646 12.32 26.20 31.86
C THR A 646 10.95 26.88 31.71
N SER A 647 10.90 28.22 31.84
CA SER A 647 9.72 29.04 31.56
C SER A 647 9.53 29.32 30.07
N GLY A 648 8.29 29.57 29.63
CA GLY A 648 7.93 29.82 28.23
C GLY A 648 6.64 29.10 27.82
N ASN A 649 6.35 29.03 26.53
CA ASN A 649 5.18 28.29 26.04
C ASN A 649 5.50 26.80 25.85
N ILE A 650 4.62 25.91 26.30
CA ILE A 650 4.69 24.46 26.06
C ILE A 650 3.44 23.96 25.34
N THR A 651 3.63 23.11 24.34
CA THR A 651 2.55 22.41 23.63
C THR A 651 2.64 20.91 23.88
N VAL A 652 1.51 20.29 24.25
CA VAL A 652 1.38 18.82 24.33
C VAL A 652 0.98 18.29 22.95
N ASN A 653 1.91 17.61 22.28
CA ASN A 653 1.78 17.15 20.90
C ASN A 653 1.23 15.72 20.78
N GLY A 654 1.34 14.92 21.85
CA GLY A 654 1.01 13.50 21.81
C GLY A 654 1.42 12.75 23.07
N TYR A 655 1.49 11.43 22.94
CA TYR A 655 1.98 10.53 23.98
C TYR A 655 2.90 9.45 23.37
N HIS A 656 3.90 9.05 24.15
CA HIS A 656 4.71 7.86 23.91
C HIS A 656 4.05 6.66 24.60
N THR A 657 4.25 5.45 24.08
CA THR A 657 3.70 4.21 24.66
C THR A 657 4.51 2.99 24.21
N SER A 658 4.70 2.01 25.10
CA SER A 658 5.17 0.65 24.79
C SER A 658 4.05 -0.35 25.04
N VAL A 659 3.65 -1.09 24.01
CA VAL A 659 2.59 -2.11 24.09
C VAL A 659 3.02 -3.33 23.29
N PHE A 660 2.97 -4.52 23.92
CA PHE A 660 3.44 -5.79 23.33
C PHE A 660 4.91 -5.73 22.82
N GLY A 661 5.76 -4.91 23.45
CA GLY A 661 7.14 -4.65 23.04
C GLY A 661 7.30 -3.79 21.77
N VAL A 662 6.24 -3.07 21.38
CA VAL A 662 6.26 -2.07 20.30
C VAL A 662 6.21 -0.68 20.92
N ASN A 663 7.28 0.09 20.75
CA ASN A 663 7.34 1.51 21.10
C ASN A 663 6.65 2.33 20.00
N SER A 664 5.80 3.29 20.39
CA SER A 664 5.03 4.12 19.47
C SER A 664 4.90 5.57 19.96
N ASP A 665 5.08 6.50 19.03
CA ASP A 665 4.80 7.92 19.23
C ASP A 665 3.46 8.27 18.59
N CYS A 666 2.49 8.65 19.42
CA CYS A 666 1.10 8.88 19.03
C CYS A 666 0.76 10.37 19.13
N LEU A 667 0.84 11.07 18.00
CA LEU A 667 0.55 12.51 17.89
C LEU A 667 -0.96 12.80 17.89
N LEU A 668 -1.40 13.85 18.60
CA LEU A 668 -2.82 14.19 18.75
C LEU A 668 -3.49 14.58 17.42
N ASP A 669 -2.77 15.25 16.52
CA ASP A 669 -3.24 15.58 15.15
C ASP A 669 -3.60 14.32 14.33
N GLY A 670 -3.06 13.14 14.69
CA GLY A 670 -3.40 11.86 14.07
C GLY A 670 -4.67 11.20 14.60
N LEU A 671 -5.26 11.72 15.68
CA LEU A 671 -6.38 11.09 16.39
C LEU A 671 -7.73 11.70 15.97
N THR A 672 -8.48 10.98 15.13
CA THR A 672 -9.78 11.43 14.59
C THR A 672 -10.85 11.77 15.64
N SER A 673 -10.68 11.34 16.89
CA SER A 673 -11.61 11.60 18.00
C SER A 673 -11.20 12.75 18.93
N VAL A 674 -9.95 13.22 18.86
CA VAL A 674 -9.40 14.21 19.80
C VAL A 674 -9.41 15.59 19.17
N LYS A 675 -9.90 16.60 19.92
CA LYS A 675 -9.77 18.01 19.53
C LYS A 675 -8.43 18.53 20.04
N THR A 676 -7.58 19.06 19.15
CA THR A 676 -6.23 19.55 19.48
C THR A 676 -6.19 21.00 19.96
N GLY A 677 -7.32 21.71 19.94
CA GLY A 677 -7.44 23.03 20.56
C GLY A 677 -7.45 22.92 22.09
N GLY A 678 -6.55 23.66 22.76
CA GLY A 678 -6.38 23.59 24.21
C GLY A 678 -5.25 22.66 24.69
N CYS A 679 -4.18 22.52 23.88
CA CYS A 679 -2.96 21.79 24.25
C CYS A 679 -1.74 22.71 24.48
N LEU A 680 -1.93 24.04 24.42
CA LEU A 680 -0.90 25.07 24.60
C LEU A 680 -1.09 25.78 25.95
N VAL A 681 -0.09 25.70 26.84
CA VAL A 681 -0.06 26.38 28.14
C VAL A 681 1.22 27.20 28.30
N GLU A 682 1.13 28.28 29.05
CA GLU A 682 2.26 29.13 29.40
C GLU A 682 2.84 28.68 30.75
N VAL A 683 4.15 28.44 30.78
CA VAL A 683 4.93 28.14 31.98
C VAL A 683 5.58 29.44 32.47
N VAL A 684 5.17 29.92 33.65
CA VAL A 684 5.83 31.03 34.33
C VAL A 684 7.10 30.56 35.06
N PRO A 685 8.05 31.46 35.37
CA PRO A 685 9.20 31.14 36.22
C PRO A 685 8.79 30.54 37.57
N SER A 686 9.73 29.88 38.24
CA SER A 686 9.52 29.27 39.54
C SER A 686 8.97 30.29 40.55
N LEU A 687 8.02 29.86 41.37
CA LEU A 687 7.36 30.70 42.36
C LEU A 687 7.78 30.32 43.79
N PRO A 688 7.83 31.28 44.72
CA PRO A 688 8.09 30.99 46.13
C PRO A 688 7.02 30.03 46.70
N ARG A 689 7.45 29.09 47.54
CA ARG A 689 6.56 28.12 48.20
C ARG A 689 6.63 28.30 49.71
N LEU A 690 5.48 28.59 50.31
CA LEU A 690 5.35 28.86 51.75
C LEU A 690 4.56 27.75 52.44
N GLN A 691 5.14 27.12 53.47
CA GLN A 691 4.47 26.14 54.32
C GLN A 691 3.94 26.80 55.58
N LEU A 692 2.66 26.57 55.90
CA LEU A 692 2.00 27.08 57.09
C LEU A 692 1.83 25.99 58.15
N THR A 693 2.27 26.27 59.37
CA THR A 693 2.01 25.46 60.58
C THR A 693 1.46 26.32 61.71
N THR A 694 0.76 25.70 62.66
CA THR A 694 0.01 26.40 63.73
C THR A 694 0.29 25.77 65.09
N SER A 695 0.37 26.58 66.15
CA SER A 695 0.58 26.09 67.53
C SER A 695 -0.61 25.31 68.11
N LEU A 696 -1.79 25.42 67.50
CA LEU A 696 -3.02 24.76 67.96
C LEU A 696 -3.28 23.45 67.18
N PRO A 697 -3.88 22.42 67.82
CA PRO A 697 -4.17 21.14 67.16
C PRO A 697 -5.07 21.29 65.94
N ARG A 698 -4.83 20.46 64.92
CA ARG A 698 -5.71 20.36 63.76
C ARG A 698 -7.05 19.72 64.17
N SER A 699 -8.16 20.37 63.83
CA SER A 699 -9.50 19.89 64.16
C SER A 699 -9.84 18.61 63.38
N VAL A 700 -10.19 17.53 64.08
CA VAL A 700 -10.46 16.20 63.50
C VAL A 700 -11.89 16.07 62.96
N ASN A 701 -12.83 16.88 63.44
CA ASN A 701 -14.25 16.76 63.11
C ASN A 701 -14.65 17.67 61.93
N ALA A 702 -14.46 17.18 60.71
CA ALA A 702 -15.05 17.75 59.49
C ALA A 702 -15.45 16.64 58.49
N LEU A 703 -16.55 15.94 58.76
CA LEU A 703 -17.10 14.84 57.94
C LEU A 703 -17.85 15.35 56.68
N ALA A 704 -17.28 16.31 55.96
CA ALA A 704 -17.81 16.80 54.69
C ALA A 704 -16.69 16.88 53.63
N PRO A 705 -16.85 16.26 52.45
CA PRO A 705 -15.95 16.50 51.33
C PRO A 705 -16.23 17.89 50.75
N LEU A 706 -15.39 18.86 51.08
CA LEU A 706 -15.44 20.18 50.46
C LEU A 706 -14.83 20.17 49.06
N SER A 707 -15.12 21.21 48.28
CA SER A 707 -14.60 21.40 46.93
C SER A 707 -13.06 21.39 46.91
N LYS A 708 -12.49 21.03 45.75
CA LYS A 708 -11.03 20.94 45.49
C LYS A 708 -10.24 22.26 45.68
N GLU A 709 -10.87 23.33 46.16
CA GLU A 709 -10.33 24.70 46.13
C GLU A 709 -10.04 25.28 47.53
N GLU A 710 -10.51 24.66 48.62
CA GLU A 710 -10.20 25.12 49.97
C GLU A 710 -8.91 24.50 50.53
N LEU A 711 -7.80 25.23 50.42
CA LEU A 711 -6.68 25.07 51.35
C LEU A 711 -7.20 25.25 52.78
N SER A 712 -7.03 24.26 53.66
CA SER A 712 -7.19 24.54 55.09
C SER A 712 -6.39 23.61 56.00
N SER A 713 -5.35 24.17 56.64
CA SER A 713 -5.02 23.75 58.00
C SER A 713 -6.12 24.30 58.90
N ARG A 714 -6.98 23.42 59.44
CA ARG A 714 -8.12 23.82 60.26
C ARG A 714 -7.78 23.76 61.73
N VAL A 715 -7.88 24.89 62.40
CA VAL A 715 -7.80 25.02 63.86
C VAL A 715 -9.20 25.33 64.38
N SER A 716 -9.62 24.66 65.46
CA SER A 716 -10.85 24.96 66.18
C SER A 716 -10.53 25.57 67.54
N LEU A 717 -11.25 26.64 67.89
CA LEU A 717 -11.11 27.36 69.15
C LEU A 717 -12.49 27.50 69.80
N GLN A 718 -12.52 27.38 71.13
CA GLN A 718 -13.67 27.74 71.97
C GLN A 718 -13.19 28.82 72.92
N LEU A 719 -13.92 29.94 72.97
CA LEU A 719 -13.57 31.14 73.75
C LEU A 719 -14.84 31.67 74.40
N PHE A 720 -14.77 32.04 75.68
CA PHE A 720 -15.83 32.74 76.37
C PHE A 720 -15.84 34.24 76.01
N ASN A 721 -16.94 34.93 76.28
CA ASN A 721 -17.06 36.35 75.96
C ASN A 721 -16.06 37.19 76.78
N GLY A 722 -15.24 37.98 76.09
CA GLY A 722 -14.13 38.75 76.66
C GLY A 722 -12.78 38.04 76.63
N GLU A 723 -12.73 36.73 76.38
CA GLU A 723 -11.46 36.01 76.28
C GLU A 723 -10.66 36.39 75.04
N THR A 724 -9.33 36.36 75.21
CA THR A 724 -8.35 36.55 74.14
C THR A 724 -7.37 35.39 74.16
N GLN A 725 -7.25 34.67 73.05
CA GLN A 725 -6.32 33.57 72.87
C GLN A 725 -5.35 33.88 71.74
N GLN A 726 -4.05 33.61 71.95
CA GLN A 726 -3.05 33.74 70.90
C GLN A 726 -2.92 32.43 70.11
N LEU A 727 -2.90 32.55 68.78
CA LEU A 727 -2.52 31.52 67.83
C LEU A 727 -1.17 31.91 67.22
N THR A 728 -0.18 31.03 67.34
CA THR A 728 1.12 31.21 66.68
C THR A 728 1.08 30.51 65.33
N ILE A 729 1.36 31.25 64.25
CA ILE A 729 1.47 30.73 62.88
C ILE A 729 2.95 30.78 62.50
N THR A 730 3.54 29.64 62.16
CA THR A 730 4.92 29.58 61.62
C THR A 730 4.84 29.37 60.12
N LEU A 731 5.54 30.23 59.37
CA LEU A 731 5.55 30.31 57.92
C LEU A 731 6.98 30.03 57.44
N GLU A 732 7.19 28.90 56.77
CA GLU A 732 8.51 28.43 56.31
C GLU A 732 8.63 28.53 54.79
N ASN A 733 9.73 29.10 54.28
CA ASN A 733 10.03 29.06 52.85
C ASN A 733 10.61 27.68 52.47
N ILE A 734 9.77 26.84 51.87
CA ILE A 734 10.13 25.51 51.37
C ILE A 734 10.43 25.51 49.85
N GLY A 735 10.51 26.69 49.23
CA GLY A 735 10.81 26.88 47.82
C GLY A 735 12.30 27.13 47.53
N THR A 736 12.62 27.39 46.27
CA THR A 736 13.95 27.84 45.81
C THR A 736 14.08 29.35 45.74
N GLU A 737 12.96 30.07 45.63
CA GLU A 737 12.91 31.52 45.46
C GLU A 737 12.77 32.25 46.80
N ASP A 738 13.39 33.43 46.91
CA ASP A 738 13.26 34.31 48.06
C ASP A 738 11.85 34.93 48.17
N ILE A 739 11.24 34.89 49.36
CA ILE A 739 9.93 35.52 49.60
C ILE A 739 10.13 36.99 49.93
N GLN A 740 9.78 37.88 48.99
CA GLN A 740 10.03 39.33 49.13
C GLN A 740 8.95 40.10 49.89
N SER A 741 7.71 39.60 49.90
CA SER A 741 6.55 40.28 50.50
C SER A 741 5.61 39.28 51.15
N LEU A 742 5.11 39.61 52.34
CA LEU A 742 4.09 38.86 53.05
C LEU A 742 2.87 39.77 53.29
N GLU A 743 1.69 39.33 52.85
CA GLU A 743 0.42 40.00 53.11
C GLU A 743 -0.50 39.02 53.85
N LEU A 744 -1.15 39.49 54.93
CA LEU A 744 -2.08 38.70 55.72
C LEU A 744 -3.47 39.33 55.66
N THR A 745 -4.45 38.62 55.10
CA THR A 745 -5.85 39.06 54.99
C THR A 745 -6.79 38.12 55.74
N SER A 746 -7.70 38.65 56.55
CA SER A 746 -8.75 37.85 57.20
C SER A 746 -10.10 38.00 56.49
N LYS A 747 -10.84 36.89 56.34
CA LYS A 747 -12.25 36.90 55.94
C LYS A 747 -13.07 36.19 57.02
N MET A 748 -14.00 36.91 57.65
CA MET A 748 -14.95 36.33 58.59
C MET A 748 -16.12 35.68 57.85
N VAL A 749 -16.56 34.50 58.29
CA VAL A 749 -17.75 33.81 57.78
C VAL A 749 -18.63 33.45 58.97
N THR A 750 -19.74 34.18 59.13
CA THR A 750 -20.69 34.04 60.25
C THR A 750 -21.82 33.09 59.90
N THR A 751 -22.18 32.18 60.81
CA THR A 751 -23.35 31.30 60.69
C THR A 751 -24.62 31.86 61.36
N LYS A 752 -24.53 33.03 61.99
CA LYS A 752 -25.65 33.78 62.60
C LYS A 752 -25.44 35.29 62.39
N ASP A 753 -26.50 36.02 62.02
CA ASP A 753 -26.46 37.43 61.56
C ASP A 753 -26.23 38.49 62.66
N LYS A 754 -25.70 38.10 63.84
CA LYS A 754 -25.59 38.98 65.03
C LYS A 754 -24.20 38.92 65.69
N MET A 755 -23.14 38.91 64.89
CA MET A 755 -21.74 39.05 65.35
C MET A 755 -21.17 40.35 64.79
N TYR A 756 -20.85 41.31 65.67
CA TYR A 756 -20.27 42.61 65.30
C TYR A 756 -18.97 42.84 66.08
N GLY A 757 -17.85 43.07 65.40
CA GLY A 757 -16.55 43.37 66.02
C GLY A 757 -15.34 42.88 65.21
N GLU A 758 -14.16 43.38 65.56
CA GLU A 758 -12.88 42.83 65.10
C GLU A 758 -12.46 41.67 66.02
N PHE A 759 -12.61 40.43 65.52
CA PHE A 759 -12.32 39.21 66.27
C PHE A 759 -10.86 38.75 66.17
N LEU A 760 -10.10 39.33 65.24
CA LEU A 760 -8.73 38.97 64.93
C LEU A 760 -7.86 40.21 64.98
N SER A 761 -6.70 40.08 65.61
CA SER A 761 -5.67 41.10 65.70
C SER A 761 -4.32 40.43 65.44
N TRP A 762 -3.43 41.10 64.71
CA TRP A 762 -2.08 40.60 64.43
C TRP A 762 -1.14 41.78 64.19
N GLU A 763 0.14 41.58 64.44
CA GLU A 763 1.18 42.54 64.10
C GLU A 763 2.16 41.90 63.13
N LEU A 764 2.36 42.55 61.97
CA LEU A 764 3.18 42.00 60.88
C LEU A 764 4.54 42.71 60.75
N ALA A 765 4.82 43.74 61.54
CA ALA A 765 6.04 44.54 61.43
C ALA A 765 7.32 43.70 61.66
N GLU A 766 7.33 42.89 62.72
CA GLU A 766 8.44 41.97 63.01
C GLU A 766 8.60 40.92 61.89
N ALA A 767 7.49 40.34 61.41
CA ALA A 767 7.53 39.33 60.36
C ALA A 767 8.00 39.90 59.00
N VAL A 768 7.57 41.11 58.63
CA VAL A 768 8.00 41.80 57.41
C VAL A 768 9.47 42.24 57.50
N SER A 769 9.99 42.55 58.70
CA SER A 769 11.40 42.91 58.89
C SER A 769 12.39 41.76 58.58
N GLN A 770 11.89 40.52 58.54
CA GLN A 770 12.67 39.31 58.23
C GLN A 770 12.66 38.96 56.73
N LEU A 771 12.05 39.80 55.88
CA LEU A 771 12.03 39.63 54.43
C LEU A 771 13.25 40.32 53.77
N PRO A 772 13.84 39.76 52.69
CA PRO A 772 13.40 38.56 51.98
C PRO A 772 13.72 37.24 52.72
N LEU A 773 12.71 36.37 52.86
CA LEU A 773 12.84 35.08 53.54
C LEU A 773 13.48 34.06 52.57
N LYS A 774 14.69 33.63 52.86
CA LYS A 774 15.45 32.68 52.02
C LYS A 774 14.95 31.25 52.14
N PRO A 775 15.24 30.37 51.17
CA PRO A 775 14.98 28.93 51.28
C PRO A 775 15.43 28.34 52.62
N GLY A 776 14.53 27.61 53.28
CA GLY A 776 14.74 26.98 54.59
C GLY A 776 14.67 27.93 55.79
N GLN A 777 14.32 29.21 55.61
CA GLN A 777 14.05 30.12 56.73
C GLN A 777 12.56 30.17 57.07
N SER A 778 12.25 30.41 58.34
CA SER A 778 10.89 30.47 58.86
C SER A 778 10.66 31.75 59.66
N VAL A 779 9.48 32.36 59.49
CA VAL A 779 9.01 33.53 60.22
C VAL A 779 7.77 33.18 61.04
N VAL A 780 7.59 33.84 62.18
CA VAL A 780 6.46 33.61 63.09
C VAL A 780 5.52 34.81 63.07
N VAL A 781 4.22 34.56 62.95
CA VAL A 781 3.14 35.56 63.05
C VAL A 781 2.22 35.18 64.20
N ILE A 782 2.03 36.10 65.15
CA ILE A 782 1.12 35.90 66.28
C ILE A 782 -0.23 36.55 65.96
N VAL A 783 -1.29 35.74 65.96
CA VAL A 783 -2.67 36.18 65.75
C VAL A 783 -3.42 36.09 67.09
N GLY A 784 -3.77 37.24 67.65
CA GLY A 784 -4.66 37.36 68.80
C GLY A 784 -6.12 37.24 68.37
N VAL A 785 -6.78 36.15 68.77
CA VAL A 785 -8.21 35.91 68.59
C VAL A 785 -8.95 36.39 69.84
N ARG A 786 -9.86 37.36 69.70
CA ARG A 786 -10.66 37.90 70.81
C ARG A 786 -12.14 37.80 70.48
N VAL A 787 -12.95 37.30 71.41
CA VAL A 787 -14.42 37.36 71.29
C VAL A 787 -14.95 38.49 72.15
N LYS A 788 -15.64 39.45 71.53
CA LYS A 788 -16.40 40.48 72.23
C LYS A 788 -17.79 40.57 71.61
N LEU A 789 -18.80 40.12 72.36
CA LEU A 789 -20.20 40.31 72.01
C LEU A 789 -20.60 41.75 72.33
N ASP A 790 -21.29 42.39 71.39
CA ASP A 790 -21.91 43.70 71.62
C ASP A 790 -23.34 43.50 72.14
N PHE A 791 -23.59 43.99 73.36
CA PHE A 791 -24.91 43.96 74.01
C PHE A 791 -25.67 45.28 73.85
N SER A 792 -25.12 46.28 73.14
CA SER A 792 -25.64 47.65 73.13
C SER A 792 -26.74 47.96 72.09
N GLY A 793 -27.29 46.94 71.43
CA GLY A 793 -28.35 47.08 70.41
C GLY A 793 -29.63 46.31 70.73
N GLN A 794 -30.69 47.04 71.11
CA GLN A 794 -32.08 46.61 71.38
C GLN A 794 -32.36 45.89 72.72
N GLU A 795 -33.08 46.58 73.61
CA GLU A 795 -33.55 46.08 74.92
C GLU A 795 -34.53 44.88 74.85
N ASN A 796 -35.00 44.51 73.65
CA ASN A 796 -35.97 43.41 73.46
C ASN A 796 -35.33 42.00 73.38
N LEU A 797 -34.00 41.86 73.48
CA LEU A 797 -33.33 40.54 73.45
C LEU A 797 -33.21 39.87 74.82
N LEU A 798 -33.51 40.56 75.93
CA LEU A 798 -33.55 39.96 77.26
C LEU A 798 -34.72 38.98 77.45
N GLN A 799 -35.66 38.91 76.50
CA GLN A 799 -36.80 37.98 76.53
C GLN A 799 -36.52 36.64 75.80
N GLU A 800 -35.36 36.48 75.16
CA GLU A 800 -34.88 35.18 74.60
C GLU A 800 -33.79 34.53 75.48
N LEU A 801 -33.59 35.01 76.73
CA LEU A 801 -32.55 34.53 77.66
C LEU A 801 -33.08 33.80 78.90
N ASN A 802 -34.40 33.55 78.99
CA ASN A 802 -35.02 32.63 79.95
C ASN A 802 -35.84 31.61 79.15
N ASP A 803 -35.46 30.33 79.23
CA ASP A 803 -36.02 29.16 78.52
C ASP A 803 -36.12 29.33 76.99
N ASP A 804 -35.27 28.70 76.19
CA ASP A 804 -35.28 27.24 76.06
C ASP A 804 -33.89 26.56 76.13
N GLY A 805 -33.69 25.75 77.16
CA GLY A 805 -32.65 24.73 77.20
C GLY A 805 -33.02 23.48 76.41
N ILE A 806 -33.19 23.58 75.08
CA ILE A 806 -33.42 22.40 74.23
C ILE A 806 -32.08 21.80 73.77
N SER A 807 -31.50 20.97 74.64
CA SER A 807 -31.07 19.65 74.17
C SER A 807 -32.33 18.87 73.77
N VAL A 808 -32.36 18.09 72.69
CA VAL A 808 -32.01 16.67 72.75
C VAL A 808 -31.27 16.21 71.50
N THR A 809 -30.18 15.48 71.74
CA THR A 809 -29.39 14.74 70.76
C THR A 809 -30.02 13.43 70.32
N GLY A 810 -29.75 12.99 69.09
CA GLY A 810 -29.38 11.58 68.86
C GLY A 810 -30.25 10.77 67.89
N LEU A 811 -29.56 9.85 67.21
CA LEU A 811 -30.14 8.58 66.76
C LEU A 811 -30.66 7.80 67.98
N PRO A 812 -31.79 7.08 67.89
CA PRO A 812 -32.27 6.25 68.99
C PRO A 812 -31.57 4.88 69.02
N ILE A 813 -31.11 4.43 70.19
CA ILE A 813 -30.96 3.00 70.62
C ILE A 813 -30.66 2.96 72.14
N SER A 814 -31.52 2.32 72.95
CA SER A 814 -31.13 1.26 73.92
C SER A 814 -32.32 0.69 74.74
N SER A 815 -32.32 -0.64 74.90
CA SER A 815 -33.14 -1.58 75.73
C SER A 815 -33.43 -1.17 77.21
N PRO A 816 -34.22 -1.90 78.07
CA PRO A 816 -34.88 -3.24 77.92
C PRO A 816 -36.31 -3.47 78.54
N LEU A 817 -36.90 -4.66 78.31
CA LEU A 817 -37.95 -5.40 79.10
C LEU A 817 -39.26 -4.68 79.54
N ARG A 818 -40.48 -5.23 79.40
CA ARG A 818 -40.96 -6.60 79.73
C ARG A 818 -42.37 -6.85 79.13
N HIS A 819 -42.63 -8.04 78.53
CA HIS A 819 -43.94 -8.72 78.25
C HIS A 819 -45.17 -7.87 77.81
N VAL A 820 -45.84 -8.14 76.68
CA VAL A 820 -46.88 -9.21 76.55
C VAL A 820 -47.29 -9.43 75.06
N LEU A 821 -47.35 -10.70 74.63
CA LEU A 821 -48.16 -11.34 73.54
C LEU A 821 -48.43 -10.67 72.15
N LYS A 822 -47.89 -11.30 71.08
CA LYS A 822 -48.55 -11.93 69.87
C LYS A 822 -49.89 -11.36 69.29
N PRO A 823 -50.28 -11.68 68.01
CA PRO A 823 -49.51 -11.85 66.75
C PRO A 823 -50.25 -11.40 65.43
N ARG A 824 -49.59 -11.53 64.25
CA ARG A 824 -50.19 -11.59 62.86
C ARG A 824 -50.89 -10.29 62.34
N ALA A 825 -51.17 -10.06 61.04
CA ALA A 825 -51.23 -10.95 59.86
C ALA A 825 -50.75 -10.27 58.53
N GLU A 826 -50.89 -11.00 57.42
CA GLU A 826 -50.41 -10.73 56.04
C GLU A 826 -51.43 -9.99 55.11
N LYS A 827 -51.05 -9.80 53.84
CA LYS A 827 -51.86 -9.62 52.59
C LYS A 827 -52.36 -8.21 52.20
N SER A 828 -52.71 -7.92 50.93
CA SER A 828 -52.21 -8.30 49.58
C SER A 828 -53.07 -7.65 48.47
N GLY A 829 -52.47 -7.07 47.41
CA GLY A 829 -53.15 -6.70 46.13
C GLY A 829 -54.18 -5.54 46.21
N SER A 830 -54.79 -5.06 45.11
CA SER A 830 -54.47 -5.15 43.66
C SER A 830 -55.50 -4.36 42.82
N GLY A 831 -55.05 -3.70 41.74
CA GLY A 831 -55.88 -3.13 40.65
C GLY A 831 -56.60 -1.80 40.94
N GLU A 832 -57.12 -1.04 39.97
CA GLU A 832 -56.81 -0.84 38.54
C GLU A 832 -57.75 0.26 37.97
N ALA A 833 -57.30 0.97 36.94
CA ALA A 833 -58.09 1.60 35.85
C ALA A 833 -59.04 2.82 36.05
N GLY A 834 -58.63 3.95 35.46
CA GLY A 834 -59.51 4.87 34.68
C GLY A 834 -59.99 6.17 35.36
N LYS A 835 -60.12 7.32 34.67
CA LYS A 835 -59.71 7.67 33.30
C LYS A 835 -59.68 9.21 33.10
N THR A 836 -58.59 9.72 32.51
CA THR A 836 -58.48 10.88 31.57
C THR A 836 -59.40 12.11 31.68
N GLU A 837 -58.79 13.31 31.68
CA GLU A 837 -58.92 14.24 30.54
C GLU A 837 -57.68 15.17 30.37
N TYR A 838 -57.53 15.78 29.17
CA TYR A 838 -56.29 16.37 28.63
C TYR A 838 -56.20 17.90 28.87
N SER A 839 -55.01 18.52 28.95
CA SER A 839 -54.21 19.02 27.79
C SER A 839 -53.08 19.93 28.31
N HIS A 840 -52.01 20.33 27.59
CA HIS A 840 -51.42 20.01 26.28
C HIS A 840 -49.90 20.34 26.34
N ILE A 841 -49.01 19.60 25.66
CA ILE A 841 -47.60 19.97 25.43
C ILE A 841 -47.21 19.68 23.96
N LYS A 842 -46.44 20.57 23.33
CA LYS A 842 -45.81 20.37 22.00
C LYS A 842 -44.29 20.26 22.13
N VAL A 843 -43.73 19.12 21.75
CA VAL A 843 -42.30 18.95 21.41
C VAL A 843 -42.21 18.11 20.14
N LYS A 844 -41.34 18.49 19.20
CA LYS A 844 -41.16 17.82 17.91
C LYS A 844 -39.87 16.99 17.87
N THR A 845 -40.05 15.67 17.88
CA THR A 845 -39.59 14.69 16.86
C THR A 845 -38.15 14.70 16.34
N HIS A 846 -37.46 13.56 16.55
CA HIS A 846 -36.60 12.94 15.53
C HIS A 846 -37.01 11.45 15.37
N HIS A 847 -36.96 10.95 14.13
CA HIS A 847 -37.47 9.62 13.74
C HIS A 847 -36.46 8.48 13.92
N TYR A 848 -36.98 7.28 14.17
CA TYR A 848 -36.29 5.99 14.09
C TYR A 848 -37.07 5.07 13.12
N GLU A 849 -36.37 4.48 12.15
CA GLU A 849 -36.80 3.37 11.28
C GLU A 849 -35.53 2.60 10.84
N SER A 850 -35.53 1.34 10.42
CA SER A 850 -36.40 0.18 10.69
C SER A 850 -35.68 -1.02 10.03
N TYR A 851 -35.22 -2.02 10.78
CA TYR A 851 -34.60 -3.22 10.21
C TYR A 851 -35.59 -4.38 10.16
N ARG A 852 -35.76 -4.95 8.96
CA ARG A 852 -36.81 -5.95 8.67
C ARG A 852 -36.21 -7.35 8.55
N SER A 853 -36.48 -8.19 9.53
CA SER A 853 -36.08 -9.60 9.55
C SER A 853 -36.89 -10.43 8.56
N TYR A 854 -36.23 -11.34 7.81
CA TYR A 854 -36.90 -12.40 7.05
C TYR A 854 -36.29 -13.76 7.38
N THR A 855 -37.02 -14.53 8.19
CA THR A 855 -36.71 -15.94 8.49
C THR A 855 -37.47 -16.84 7.50
N ARG A 856 -36.80 -17.82 6.90
CA ARG A 856 -37.46 -18.90 6.16
C ARG A 856 -36.99 -20.26 6.66
N LEU A 857 -37.92 -21.02 7.23
CA LEU A 857 -37.77 -22.41 7.65
C LEU A 857 -37.84 -23.35 6.42
N ILE A 858 -36.95 -24.33 6.35
CA ILE A 858 -37.22 -25.63 5.70
C ILE A 858 -36.59 -26.74 6.58
N ASN A 859 -37.40 -27.72 6.97
CA ASN A 859 -36.98 -28.96 7.63
C ASN A 859 -36.84 -30.09 6.59
N GLY A 860 -36.04 -31.12 6.89
CA GLY A 860 -36.17 -32.45 6.27
C GLY A 860 -34.85 -33.07 5.77
N PRO A 861 -34.43 -34.23 6.31
CA PRO A 861 -33.26 -34.97 5.82
C PRO A 861 -33.64 -35.97 4.72
N ALA A 862 -32.68 -36.32 3.84
CA ALA A 862 -32.81 -37.44 2.92
C ALA A 862 -31.45 -38.13 2.71
N THR A 863 -31.38 -39.41 3.10
CA THR A 863 -30.36 -40.38 2.70
C THR A 863 -30.63 -40.87 1.27
N PHE A 864 -29.62 -41.14 0.45
CA PHE A 864 -29.66 -42.25 -0.51
C PHE A 864 -28.26 -42.68 -1.01
N ASP A 865 -28.23 -43.88 -1.57
CA ASP A 865 -27.10 -44.78 -1.75
C ASP A 865 -26.03 -44.47 -2.81
N SER A 866 -24.95 -45.22 -2.68
CA SER A 866 -23.96 -45.54 -3.71
C SER A 866 -24.55 -45.93 -5.06
N THR A 867 -23.92 -45.47 -6.14
CA THR A 867 -23.75 -46.29 -7.36
C THR A 867 -22.46 -45.88 -8.09
N HIS A 868 -21.78 -46.87 -8.66
CA HIS A 868 -20.48 -46.72 -9.30
C HIS A 868 -20.60 -46.43 -10.81
N HIS A 869 -19.51 -45.90 -11.38
CA HIS A 869 -19.21 -45.69 -12.82
C HIS A 869 -19.70 -44.41 -13.53
N ILE A 870 -18.84 -43.99 -14.48
CA ILE A 870 -18.97 -42.88 -15.44
C ILE A 870 -18.74 -41.47 -14.87
N CYS A 871 -17.49 -40.97 -14.94
CA CYS A 871 -17.09 -39.83 -15.78
C CYS A 871 -15.73 -39.20 -15.35
N SER A 872 -14.63 -39.61 -15.98
CA SER A 872 -13.28 -39.07 -15.70
C SER A 872 -13.03 -37.64 -16.19
N HIS A 873 -14.01 -36.99 -16.84
CA HIS A 873 -13.89 -35.63 -17.36
C HIS A 873 -14.33 -34.52 -16.37
N ALA A 874 -15.03 -34.85 -15.28
CA ALA A 874 -15.59 -33.87 -14.35
C ALA A 874 -14.57 -33.33 -13.31
N GLN A 875 -13.56 -34.12 -12.93
CA GLN A 875 -12.64 -33.77 -11.84
C GLN A 875 -11.79 -32.51 -12.09
N ARG A 876 -11.47 -32.18 -13.35
CA ARG A 876 -10.71 -30.95 -13.68
C ARG A 876 -11.53 -29.66 -13.52
N ARG A 877 -12.86 -29.70 -13.68
CA ARG A 877 -13.73 -28.54 -13.45
C ARG A 877 -14.02 -28.30 -11.96
N PHE A 878 -14.12 -29.37 -11.17
CA PHE A 878 -14.45 -29.25 -9.74
C PHE A 878 -13.39 -28.51 -8.91
N ILE A 879 -12.10 -28.74 -9.17
CA ILE A 879 -11.02 -28.06 -8.42
C ILE A 879 -11.04 -26.54 -8.67
N PHE A 880 -11.37 -26.09 -9.88
CA PHE A 880 -11.45 -24.66 -10.20
C PHE A 880 -12.72 -24.00 -9.62
N CYS A 881 -13.86 -24.68 -9.66
CA CYS A 881 -15.09 -24.17 -9.04
C CYS A 881 -15.01 -24.12 -7.51
N TYR A 882 -14.40 -25.09 -6.85
CA TYR A 882 -14.30 -25.11 -5.38
C TYR A 882 -13.39 -23.97 -4.86
N VAL A 883 -12.29 -23.68 -5.57
CA VAL A 883 -11.42 -22.51 -5.26
C VAL A 883 -12.12 -21.18 -5.53
N LEU A 884 -13.05 -21.12 -6.51
CA LEU A 884 -13.86 -19.93 -6.75
C LEU A 884 -14.96 -19.74 -5.70
N PHE A 885 -15.55 -20.83 -5.20
CA PHE A 885 -16.61 -20.78 -4.18
C PHE A 885 -16.09 -20.41 -2.78
N CYS A 886 -14.81 -20.65 -2.50
CA CYS A 886 -14.12 -20.12 -1.31
C CYS A 886 -13.55 -18.70 -1.49
N ALA A 887 -13.86 -18.02 -2.61
CA ALA A 887 -13.40 -16.66 -2.92
C ALA A 887 -14.54 -15.63 -3.13
N LEU A 888 -15.78 -16.08 -2.96
CA LEU A 888 -16.98 -15.26 -2.70
C LEU A 888 -17.16 -15.10 -1.19
#